data_AF-A0A951SWA9-F1
#
_entry.id   AF-A0A951SWA9-F1
#
_cell.length_a   1.000
_cell.length_b   1.000
_cell.length_c   1.000
_cell.angle_alpha   90.00
_cell.angle_beta   90.00
_cell.angle_gamma   90.00
#
_symmetry.space_group_name_H-M   'P 1'
#
loop_
_entity.id
_entity.type
_entity.pdbx_description
1 polymer ?
#
loop_
_entity_poly.entity_id
_entity_poly.type
_entity_poly.pdbx_seq_one_letter_code
_entity_poly.pdbx_strand_id
1 'polypeptide(L)'
;MIFHNRIIHLIIFLFIFHSTTSSVNPQEDLDSTVVIPDSVLKISDPSAKLSEIFKLIEHESNWTKIILLSKLAVHIADSNGFQFEKARALHINGEAWKIWGNNFKSTQKLTEALEIFESLDSAKHIARVKRSLGETYRATKNYKLSHELLEEALSSFLSLGITTEIAETYNRLAATQYEIAFEEEPQKSSLMKIYNSNESFEIALTRYQRLKNEIDTLKVYIQNALNFAEKSNFYEIIISTKIIQAAYFNISLEPYKALHELDNVIILIEKHKLYYDLPLVYLNKARVYSQAYLRLPLLEIEESKKALEIAKQNDIKVYKIWATTNLFESYRSLGNYELAFKYLSEHTAYKDEYREEELELNLVVQKFNYQIQSNQQVLENKKTQLKILIISIVVLLIFSSIFMMILVRKNRKQKKLLEELNDKNRIISDQNKELELSNSEKDKFFSIIAHDLRTPFNSVVGYSDLLLHQLKNNDYKDIDEYAKNIITSSKSALELLSNLLYWAKSQSGRMEFKLEKVNLYDIVNENINLLSDAALHKRISLKNKITNSVYAKADKSMLNTVIRNLVSNSIKFTRENGYVEINAKQTGDKVILSVSDNGIGMDPEILSGAFSLDRDNRQSGTAGEPSTGLGLMLCKEFIEKNGGIININSKKDLGTEVLISLPIYS
;
A
#
# COMPACT_ATOMS: atom_id res chain seq x y z
N MET A 1 -43.32 22.12 -23.12
CA MET A 1 -44.35 22.36 -24.16
C MET A 1 -44.04 23.64 -24.93
N ILE A 2 -43.80 24.78 -24.27
CA ILE A 2 -43.36 26.05 -24.89
C ILE A 2 -42.03 25.92 -25.66
N PHE A 3 -41.08 25.09 -25.18
CA PHE A 3 -39.81 24.80 -25.87
C PHE A 3 -39.98 24.06 -27.21
N HIS A 4 -40.96 23.16 -27.35
CA HIS A 4 -41.28 22.50 -28.64
C HIS A 4 -42.03 23.44 -29.60
N ASN A 5 -42.84 24.35 -29.05
CA ASN A 5 -43.65 25.32 -29.80
C ASN A 5 -42.85 26.36 -30.60
N ARG A 6 -41.51 26.39 -30.49
CA ARG A 6 -40.66 27.33 -31.25
C ARG A 6 -39.64 26.64 -32.15
N ILE A 7 -39.27 25.40 -31.82
CA ILE A 7 -38.36 24.55 -32.61
C ILE A 7 -38.99 24.22 -33.96
N ILE A 8 -40.29 23.90 -34.00
CA ILE A 8 -41.02 23.52 -35.22
C ILE A 8 -40.95 24.60 -36.31
N HIS A 9 -40.87 25.88 -35.95
CA HIS A 9 -41.07 26.99 -36.90
C HIS A 9 -39.79 27.52 -37.55
N LEU A 10 -38.65 27.37 -36.87
CA LEU A 10 -37.36 27.62 -37.49
C LEU A 10 -36.90 26.42 -38.35
N ILE A 11 -37.46 25.24 -38.15
CA ILE A 11 -37.23 24.06 -39.01
C ILE A 11 -37.93 24.22 -40.38
N ILE A 12 -39.00 25.01 -40.44
CA ILE A 12 -39.63 25.44 -41.70
C ILE A 12 -38.79 26.52 -42.42
N PHE A 13 -37.72 27.06 -41.81
CA PHE A 13 -36.76 27.92 -42.52
C PHE A 13 -35.98 27.15 -43.59
N LEU A 14 -35.58 25.91 -43.28
CA LEU A 14 -34.87 25.05 -44.23
C LEU A 14 -35.73 24.67 -45.45
N PHE A 15 -37.04 24.80 -45.32
CA PHE A 15 -38.01 24.55 -46.39
C PHE A 15 -37.98 25.56 -47.54
N ILE A 16 -37.46 26.78 -47.33
CA ILE A 16 -37.90 27.91 -48.17
C ILE A 16 -36.78 28.68 -48.88
N PHE A 17 -35.57 28.87 -48.32
CA PHE A 17 -34.55 29.63 -49.04
C PHE A 17 -33.10 29.16 -48.81
N HIS A 18 -32.45 28.80 -49.92
CA HIS A 18 -31.01 28.62 -50.05
C HIS A 18 -30.32 29.95 -50.32
N SER A 19 -29.39 30.37 -49.45
CA SER A 19 -28.11 30.93 -49.92
C SER A 19 -27.08 31.02 -48.78
N THR A 20 -25.86 30.67 -49.16
CA THR A 20 -24.55 30.78 -48.52
C THR A 20 -24.43 31.72 -47.31
N THR A 21 -24.06 31.17 -46.15
CA THR A 21 -23.36 31.94 -45.12
C THR A 21 -21.91 31.48 -45.06
N SER A 22 -21.05 32.35 -45.60
CA SER A 22 -19.60 32.30 -45.44
C SER A 22 -19.22 32.40 -43.96
N SER A 23 -18.19 31.62 -43.60
CA SER A 23 -17.49 31.69 -42.33
C SER A 23 -16.86 33.07 -42.12
N VAL A 24 -17.23 33.78 -41.04
CA VAL A 24 -16.44 34.91 -40.56
C VAL A 24 -16.30 34.83 -39.05
N ASN A 25 -15.04 34.84 -38.63
CA ASN A 25 -14.53 34.91 -37.27
C ASN A 25 -14.50 36.39 -36.83
N PRO A 26 -14.92 36.74 -35.61
CA PRO A 26 -14.45 37.99 -35.01
C PRO A 26 -13.78 37.76 -33.64
N GLN A 27 -12.52 38.19 -33.56
CA GLN A 27 -11.82 38.52 -32.33
C GLN A 27 -12.36 39.81 -31.72
N GLU A 28 -12.31 39.84 -30.38
CA GLU A 28 -12.04 40.99 -29.49
C GLU A 28 -13.02 42.17 -29.43
N ASP A 29 -13.73 42.18 -28.29
CA ASP A 29 -13.66 43.18 -27.20
C ASP A 29 -14.89 44.10 -26.93
N LEU A 30 -15.11 44.28 -25.62
CA LEU A 30 -15.98 45.20 -24.86
C LEU A 30 -17.50 44.95 -24.67
N ASP A 31 -17.84 44.73 -23.38
CA ASP A 31 -18.98 45.19 -22.55
C ASP A 31 -20.37 45.47 -23.19
N SER A 32 -21.53 45.01 -22.71
CA SER A 32 -22.02 44.71 -21.35
C SER A 32 -23.42 44.01 -21.37
N THR A 33 -23.81 43.42 -20.23
CA THR A 33 -25.18 43.00 -19.80
C THR A 33 -25.94 41.84 -20.48
N VAL A 34 -25.65 40.60 -20.07
CA VAL A 34 -26.71 39.59 -19.85
C VAL A 34 -26.50 38.98 -18.46
N VAL A 35 -27.47 39.22 -17.57
CA VAL A 35 -27.44 38.84 -16.16
C VAL A 35 -28.13 37.48 -16.00
N ILE A 36 -27.38 36.47 -15.52
CA ILE A 36 -27.98 35.24 -15.00
C ILE A 36 -28.85 35.66 -13.80
N PRO A 37 -30.14 35.28 -13.73
CA PRO A 37 -30.99 35.70 -12.63
C PRO A 37 -30.36 35.40 -11.27
N ASP A 38 -30.35 36.37 -10.36
CA ASP A 38 -29.82 36.22 -9.00
C ASP A 38 -30.45 35.02 -8.25
N SER A 39 -31.67 34.64 -8.62
CA SER A 39 -32.35 33.44 -8.11
C SER A 39 -31.57 32.16 -8.39
N VAL A 40 -30.92 32.02 -9.54
CA VAL A 40 -30.10 30.85 -9.90
C VAL A 40 -28.75 30.90 -9.18
N LEU A 41 -28.18 32.09 -9.01
CA LEU A 41 -26.88 32.28 -8.34
C LEU A 41 -26.94 31.95 -6.84
N LYS A 42 -28.07 32.24 -6.18
CA LYS A 42 -28.29 32.02 -4.74
C LYS A 42 -28.57 30.56 -4.33
N ILE A 43 -28.89 29.67 -5.28
CA ILE A 43 -29.14 28.26 -4.98
C ILE A 43 -27.79 27.53 -4.78
N SER A 44 -27.61 26.97 -3.59
CA SER A 44 -26.40 26.21 -3.20
C SER A 44 -26.44 24.75 -3.63
N ASP A 45 -27.61 24.12 -3.66
CA ASP A 45 -27.78 22.73 -4.11
C ASP A 45 -27.69 22.60 -5.64
N PRO A 46 -26.72 21.83 -6.19
CA PRO A 46 -26.54 21.68 -7.63
C PRO A 46 -27.76 21.09 -8.36
N SER A 47 -28.52 20.19 -7.72
CA SER A 47 -29.70 19.57 -8.34
C SER A 47 -30.86 20.56 -8.45
N ALA A 48 -31.19 21.27 -7.37
CA ALA A 48 -32.18 22.35 -7.38
C ALA A 48 -31.80 23.46 -8.37
N LYS A 49 -30.51 23.76 -8.50
CA LYS A 49 -30.01 24.76 -9.44
C LYS A 49 -30.21 24.34 -10.90
N LEU A 50 -29.95 23.09 -11.23
CA LEU A 50 -30.25 22.54 -12.56
C LEU A 50 -31.74 22.54 -12.87
N SER A 51 -32.58 22.17 -11.90
CA SER A 51 -34.04 22.21 -12.06
C SER A 51 -34.53 23.61 -12.41
N GLU A 52 -34.02 24.64 -11.71
CA GLU A 52 -34.37 26.03 -11.98
C GLU A 52 -33.88 26.50 -13.35
N ILE A 53 -32.66 26.13 -13.74
CA ILE A 53 -32.13 26.44 -15.08
C ILE A 53 -33.00 25.81 -16.18
N PHE A 54 -33.41 24.54 -16.04
CA PHE A 54 -34.28 23.91 -17.02
C PHE A 54 -35.67 24.55 -17.09
N LYS A 55 -36.24 24.98 -15.97
CA LYS A 55 -37.50 25.76 -15.96
C LYS A 55 -37.35 27.08 -16.69
N LEU A 56 -36.25 27.81 -16.44
CA LEU A 56 -35.96 29.06 -17.15
C LEU A 56 -35.85 28.82 -18.64
N ILE A 57 -35.13 27.78 -19.06
CA ILE A 57 -35.01 27.40 -20.47
C ILE A 57 -36.39 27.11 -21.09
N GLU A 58 -37.28 26.41 -20.38
CA GLU A 58 -38.61 26.06 -20.88
C GLU A 58 -39.51 27.28 -21.16
N HIS A 59 -39.31 28.38 -20.44
CA HIS A 59 -40.05 29.64 -20.60
C HIS A 59 -39.26 30.72 -21.36
N GLU A 60 -38.01 30.45 -21.73
CA GLU A 60 -37.16 31.42 -22.39
C GLU A 60 -37.47 31.51 -23.89
N SER A 61 -37.58 32.74 -24.35
CA SER A 61 -37.91 33.08 -25.73
C SER A 61 -36.67 33.38 -26.56
N ASN A 62 -35.58 33.78 -25.89
CA ASN A 62 -34.35 34.22 -26.49
C ASN A 62 -33.34 33.05 -26.62
N TRP A 63 -33.04 32.63 -27.85
CA TRP A 63 -32.13 31.52 -28.15
C TRP A 63 -30.71 31.74 -27.63
N THR A 64 -30.23 32.97 -27.62
CA THR A 64 -28.99 33.42 -26.96
C THR A 64 -28.96 32.99 -25.50
N LYS A 65 -30.03 33.29 -24.77
CA LYS A 65 -30.14 32.99 -23.35
C LYS A 65 -30.31 31.48 -23.12
N ILE A 66 -31.00 30.77 -24.00
CA ILE A 66 -31.07 29.30 -23.98
C ILE A 66 -29.68 28.68 -24.17
N ILE A 67 -28.85 29.17 -25.12
CA ILE A 67 -27.47 28.69 -25.34
C ILE A 67 -26.63 28.89 -24.07
N LEU A 68 -26.75 30.04 -23.42
CA LEU A 68 -26.03 30.35 -22.18
C LEU A 68 -26.48 29.47 -21.00
N LEU A 69 -27.79 29.39 -20.77
CA LEU A 69 -28.36 28.59 -19.69
C LEU A 69 -28.07 27.10 -19.86
N SER A 70 -28.15 26.58 -21.09
CA SER A 70 -27.81 25.18 -21.37
C SER A 70 -26.31 24.89 -21.18
N LYS A 71 -25.40 25.80 -21.57
CA LYS A 71 -23.97 25.68 -21.24
C LYS A 71 -23.71 25.66 -19.74
N LEU A 72 -24.38 26.54 -18.98
CA LEU A 72 -24.31 26.56 -17.53
C LEU A 72 -24.79 25.22 -16.94
N ALA A 73 -25.91 24.69 -17.44
CA ALA A 73 -26.42 23.39 -17.03
C ALA A 73 -25.44 22.25 -17.32
N VAL A 74 -24.78 22.24 -18.49
CA VAL A 74 -23.72 21.26 -18.80
C VAL A 74 -22.60 21.31 -17.77
N HIS A 75 -22.11 22.51 -17.44
CA HIS A 75 -21.00 22.68 -16.50
C HIS A 75 -21.37 22.23 -15.06
N ILE A 76 -22.56 22.59 -14.59
CA ILE A 76 -23.04 22.17 -13.27
C ILE A 76 -23.23 20.66 -13.22
N ALA A 77 -23.84 20.07 -14.25
CA ALA A 77 -24.07 18.64 -14.31
C ALA A 77 -22.76 17.84 -14.37
N ASP A 78 -21.80 18.28 -15.18
CA ASP A 78 -20.48 17.64 -15.32
C ASP A 78 -19.67 17.69 -14.02
N SER A 79 -19.64 18.85 -13.36
CA SER A 79 -18.91 19.05 -12.10
C SER A 79 -19.46 18.22 -10.93
N ASN A 80 -20.69 17.73 -11.04
CA ASN A 80 -21.38 16.97 -9.98
C ASN A 80 -21.70 15.52 -10.39
N GLY A 81 -21.26 15.07 -11.57
CA GLY A 81 -21.46 13.69 -12.04
C GLY A 81 -22.88 13.35 -12.51
N PHE A 82 -23.72 14.34 -12.80
CA PHE A 82 -25.10 14.16 -13.25
C PHE A 82 -25.17 13.91 -14.77
N GLN A 83 -24.86 12.68 -15.20
CA GLN A 83 -24.72 12.35 -16.63
C GLN A 83 -26.01 12.54 -17.43
N PHE A 84 -27.17 12.21 -16.87
CA PHE A 84 -28.45 12.36 -17.56
C PHE A 84 -28.77 13.84 -17.81
N GLU A 85 -28.62 14.70 -16.79
CA GLU A 85 -28.82 16.14 -16.88
C GLU A 85 -27.79 16.80 -17.81
N LYS A 86 -26.54 16.31 -17.82
CA LYS A 86 -25.51 16.74 -18.76
C LYS A 86 -25.94 16.48 -20.20
N ALA A 87 -26.36 15.25 -20.50
CA ALA A 87 -26.83 14.88 -21.84
C ALA A 87 -28.08 15.67 -22.25
N ARG A 88 -29.03 15.88 -21.33
CA ARG A 88 -30.22 16.73 -21.57
C ARG A 88 -29.83 18.18 -21.88
N ALA A 89 -28.88 18.75 -21.14
CA ALA A 89 -28.41 20.11 -21.37
C ALA A 89 -27.63 20.24 -22.69
N LEU A 90 -26.83 19.24 -23.06
CA LEU A 90 -26.14 19.16 -24.35
C LEU A 90 -27.12 19.06 -25.52
N HIS A 91 -28.18 18.25 -25.39
CA HIS A 91 -29.24 18.16 -26.39
C HIS A 91 -29.92 19.51 -26.62
N ILE A 92 -30.34 20.19 -25.54
CA ILE A 92 -30.91 21.54 -25.59
C ILE A 92 -29.94 22.54 -26.23
N ASN A 93 -28.63 22.46 -25.88
CA ASN A 93 -27.62 23.35 -26.43
C ASN A 93 -27.45 23.14 -27.94
N GLY A 94 -27.43 21.88 -28.39
CA GLY A 94 -27.35 21.52 -29.80
C GLY A 94 -28.55 22.06 -30.60
N GLU A 95 -29.76 21.84 -30.09
CA GLU A 95 -30.99 22.38 -30.68
C GLU A 95 -30.95 23.91 -30.80
N ALA A 96 -30.47 24.60 -29.77
CA ALA A 96 -30.36 26.06 -29.78
C ALA A 96 -29.30 26.55 -30.80
N TRP A 97 -28.16 25.88 -30.93
CA TRP A 97 -27.15 26.21 -31.95
C TRP A 97 -27.62 25.96 -33.38
N LYS A 98 -28.38 24.87 -33.60
CA LYS A 98 -29.03 24.58 -34.90
C LYS A 98 -29.92 25.74 -35.29
N ILE A 99 -30.76 26.19 -34.34
CA ILE A 99 -31.72 27.26 -34.57
C ILE A 99 -31.00 28.60 -34.82
N TRP A 100 -29.88 28.83 -34.15
CA TRP A 100 -29.04 29.98 -34.39
C TRP A 100 -28.30 29.92 -35.75
N GLY A 101 -28.31 28.77 -36.44
CA GLY A 101 -27.70 28.57 -37.75
C GLY A 101 -26.28 27.98 -37.71
N ASN A 102 -25.75 27.64 -36.53
CA ASN A 102 -24.43 27.01 -36.40
C ASN A 102 -24.54 25.48 -36.37
N ASN A 103 -24.70 24.89 -37.55
CA ASN A 103 -24.84 23.45 -37.71
C ASN A 103 -23.64 22.65 -37.19
N PHE A 104 -22.42 23.20 -37.26
CA PHE A 104 -21.23 22.53 -36.74
C PHE A 104 -21.28 22.37 -35.22
N LYS A 105 -21.55 23.45 -34.48
CA LYS A 105 -21.71 23.40 -33.02
C LYS A 105 -22.92 22.55 -32.62
N SER A 106 -24.01 22.61 -33.38
CA SER A 106 -25.17 21.73 -33.18
C SER A 106 -24.76 20.26 -33.23
N THR A 107 -24.16 19.81 -34.34
CA THR A 107 -23.72 18.42 -34.51
C THR A 107 -22.79 18.00 -33.39
N GLN A 108 -21.78 18.81 -33.04
CA GLN A 108 -20.86 18.50 -31.96
C GLN A 108 -21.57 18.25 -30.63
N LYS A 109 -22.51 19.13 -30.25
CA LYS A 109 -23.23 19.03 -28.96
C LYS A 109 -24.23 17.89 -28.94
N LEU A 110 -24.91 17.64 -30.07
CA LEU A 110 -25.85 16.53 -30.20
C LEU A 110 -25.14 15.17 -30.21
N THR A 111 -23.98 15.04 -30.87
CA THR A 111 -23.17 13.81 -30.81
C THR A 111 -22.69 13.53 -29.39
N GLU A 112 -22.21 14.54 -28.66
CA GLU A 112 -21.82 14.41 -27.25
C GLU A 112 -23.01 13.95 -26.38
N ALA A 113 -24.22 14.50 -26.62
CA ALA A 113 -25.43 14.07 -25.93
C ALA A 113 -25.82 12.62 -26.29
N LEU A 114 -25.65 12.22 -27.56
CA LEU A 114 -25.97 10.88 -28.04
C LEU A 114 -25.11 9.82 -27.34
N GLU A 115 -23.79 10.02 -27.32
CA GLU A 115 -22.83 9.11 -26.67
C GLU A 115 -23.18 8.88 -25.19
N ILE A 116 -23.54 9.95 -24.47
CA ILE A 116 -23.94 9.83 -23.07
C ILE A 116 -25.27 9.09 -22.94
N PHE A 117 -26.30 9.41 -23.74
CA PHE A 117 -27.59 8.71 -23.65
C PHE A 117 -27.52 7.24 -24.07
N GLU A 118 -26.62 6.87 -25.00
CA GLU A 118 -26.29 5.48 -25.35
C GLU A 118 -25.66 4.75 -24.17
N SER A 119 -24.71 5.39 -23.47
CA SER A 119 -24.12 4.81 -22.26
C SER A 119 -25.12 4.61 -21.11
N LEU A 120 -26.21 5.39 -21.10
CA LEU A 120 -27.30 5.33 -20.12
C LEU A 120 -28.47 4.43 -20.57
N ASP A 121 -28.39 3.80 -21.74
CA ASP A 121 -29.41 2.94 -22.35
C ASP A 121 -30.82 3.59 -22.41
N SER A 122 -30.86 4.91 -22.69
CA SER A 122 -32.10 5.67 -22.67
C SER A 122 -32.72 5.81 -24.07
N ALA A 123 -33.37 4.75 -24.56
CA ALA A 123 -33.95 4.64 -25.91
C ALA A 123 -34.76 5.88 -26.37
N LYS A 124 -35.62 6.43 -25.51
CA LYS A 124 -36.42 7.64 -25.83
C LYS A 124 -35.55 8.86 -26.12
N HIS A 125 -34.50 9.09 -25.34
CA HIS A 125 -33.63 10.26 -25.49
C HIS A 125 -32.65 10.08 -26.65
N ILE A 126 -32.15 8.86 -26.86
CA ILE A 126 -31.37 8.48 -28.05
C ILE A 126 -32.17 8.83 -29.32
N ALA A 127 -33.44 8.40 -29.40
CA ALA A 127 -34.30 8.69 -30.55
C ALA A 127 -34.53 10.20 -30.75
N ARG A 128 -34.71 10.98 -29.67
CA ARG A 128 -34.84 12.45 -29.76
C ARG A 128 -33.57 13.13 -30.27
N VAL A 129 -32.41 12.69 -29.82
CA VAL A 129 -31.12 13.23 -30.29
C VAL A 129 -30.87 12.84 -31.75
N LYS A 130 -31.16 11.59 -32.15
CA LYS A 130 -31.09 11.16 -33.55
C LYS A 130 -32.00 11.98 -34.46
N ARG A 131 -33.24 12.27 -34.03
CA ARG A 131 -34.14 13.18 -34.76
C ARG A 131 -33.53 14.58 -34.91
N SER A 132 -32.98 15.13 -33.84
CA SER A 132 -32.33 16.46 -33.81
C SER A 132 -31.09 16.53 -34.73
N LEU A 133 -30.29 15.46 -34.74
CA LEU A 133 -29.15 15.30 -35.67
C LEU A 133 -29.63 15.19 -37.12
N GLY A 134 -30.68 14.41 -37.37
CA GLY A 134 -31.28 14.27 -38.69
C GLY A 134 -31.73 15.62 -39.25
N GLU A 135 -32.34 16.46 -38.43
CA GLU A 135 -32.70 17.83 -38.80
C GLU A 135 -31.47 18.72 -39.05
N THR A 136 -30.41 18.60 -38.25
CA THR A 136 -29.15 19.33 -38.45
C THR A 136 -28.47 18.91 -39.76
N TYR A 137 -28.50 17.63 -40.11
CA TYR A 137 -27.94 17.15 -41.39
C TYR A 137 -28.76 17.59 -42.59
N ARG A 138 -30.10 17.63 -42.48
CA ARG A 138 -30.96 18.27 -43.48
C ARG A 138 -30.54 19.73 -43.68
N ALA A 139 -30.25 20.46 -42.59
CA ALA A 139 -29.79 21.84 -42.65
C ALA A 139 -28.49 22.05 -43.45
N THR A 140 -27.64 21.01 -43.49
CA THR A 140 -26.40 20.97 -44.26
C THR A 140 -26.53 20.30 -45.62
N LYS A 141 -27.76 20.00 -46.05
CA LYS A 141 -28.10 19.24 -47.27
C LYS A 141 -27.61 17.80 -47.34
N ASN A 142 -27.21 17.23 -46.22
CA ASN A 142 -26.90 15.81 -46.17
C ASN A 142 -28.20 15.00 -45.98
N TYR A 143 -29.04 14.98 -47.01
CA TYR A 143 -30.38 14.39 -46.94
C TYR A 143 -30.35 12.88 -46.70
N LYS A 144 -29.32 12.18 -47.19
CA LYS A 144 -29.14 10.74 -46.95
C LYS A 144 -29.02 10.46 -45.45
N LEU A 145 -28.05 11.11 -44.79
CA LEU A 145 -27.82 10.90 -43.36
C LEU A 145 -28.98 11.45 -42.51
N SER A 146 -29.61 12.54 -42.96
CA SER A 146 -30.85 13.04 -42.37
C SER A 146 -31.94 11.97 -42.35
N HIS A 147 -32.20 11.34 -43.49
CA HIS A 147 -33.24 10.33 -43.64
C HIS A 147 -32.94 9.08 -42.80
N GLU A 148 -31.71 8.57 -42.85
CA GLU A 148 -31.27 7.41 -42.05
C GLU A 148 -31.52 7.64 -40.54
N LEU A 149 -31.08 8.77 -40.00
CA LEU A 149 -31.26 9.09 -38.57
C LEU A 149 -32.73 9.30 -38.17
N LEU A 150 -33.54 9.88 -39.06
CA LEU A 150 -34.96 10.09 -38.82
C LEU A 150 -35.75 8.77 -38.86
N GLU A 151 -35.43 7.85 -39.76
CA GLU A 151 -36.02 6.51 -39.80
C GLU A 151 -35.65 5.66 -38.57
N GLU A 152 -34.39 5.75 -38.11
CA GLU A 152 -33.97 5.11 -36.86
C GLU A 152 -34.71 5.66 -35.63
N ALA A 153 -34.86 7.00 -35.57
CA ALA A 153 -35.65 7.64 -34.52
C ALA A 153 -37.12 7.23 -34.59
N LEU A 154 -37.71 7.18 -35.80
CA LEU A 154 -39.09 6.79 -36.03
C LEU A 154 -39.36 5.36 -35.57
N SER A 155 -38.51 4.41 -35.97
CA SER A 155 -38.60 3.01 -35.54
C SER A 155 -38.58 2.89 -34.01
N SER A 156 -37.69 3.65 -33.37
CA SER A 156 -37.61 3.72 -31.91
C SER A 156 -38.89 4.30 -31.30
N PHE A 157 -39.43 5.40 -31.81
CA PHE A 157 -40.67 5.98 -31.29
C PHE A 157 -41.92 5.11 -31.54
N LEU A 158 -41.98 4.38 -32.66
CA LEU A 158 -43.02 3.41 -32.96
C LEU A 158 -43.02 2.27 -31.94
N SER A 159 -41.85 1.69 -31.64
CA SER A 159 -41.72 0.65 -30.62
C SER A 159 -42.08 1.13 -29.21
N LEU A 160 -41.80 2.41 -28.90
CA LEU A 160 -42.16 3.04 -27.62
C LEU A 160 -43.63 3.52 -27.57
N GLY A 161 -44.35 3.54 -28.69
CA GLY A 161 -45.74 3.99 -28.76
C GLY A 161 -45.97 5.49 -28.48
N ILE A 162 -44.95 6.35 -28.66
CA ILE A 162 -45.03 7.78 -28.30
C ILE A 162 -45.62 8.58 -29.47
N THR A 163 -46.95 8.70 -29.49
CA THR A 163 -47.74 9.26 -30.62
C THR A 163 -47.29 10.64 -31.07
N THR A 164 -46.92 11.54 -30.14
CA THR A 164 -46.47 12.90 -30.46
C THR A 164 -45.10 12.93 -31.13
N GLU A 165 -44.16 12.08 -30.71
CA GLU A 165 -42.82 12.01 -31.31
C GLU A 165 -42.87 11.31 -32.67
N ILE A 166 -43.77 10.33 -32.85
CA ILE A 166 -44.04 9.70 -34.14
C ILE A 166 -44.56 10.76 -35.13
N ALA A 167 -45.56 11.55 -34.73
CA ALA A 167 -46.10 12.63 -35.55
C ALA A 167 -45.03 13.65 -35.96
N GLU A 168 -44.21 14.09 -35.00
CA GLU A 168 -43.12 15.02 -35.26
C GLU A 168 -42.05 14.42 -36.17
N THR A 169 -41.67 13.16 -35.98
CA THR A 169 -40.66 12.50 -36.82
C THR A 169 -41.14 12.32 -38.26
N TYR A 170 -42.40 11.93 -38.47
CA TYR A 170 -42.99 11.90 -39.82
C TYR A 170 -43.07 13.30 -40.44
N ASN A 171 -43.36 14.34 -39.66
CA ASN A 171 -43.30 15.72 -40.13
C ASN A 171 -41.89 16.09 -40.59
N ARG A 172 -40.84 15.69 -39.85
CA ARG A 172 -39.44 15.90 -40.27
C ARG A 172 -39.03 15.07 -41.49
N LEU A 173 -39.53 13.85 -41.63
CA LEU A 173 -39.31 13.04 -42.83
C LEU A 173 -40.00 13.65 -44.05
N ALA A 174 -41.26 14.07 -43.93
CA ALA A 174 -41.94 14.88 -44.95
C ALA A 174 -41.14 16.15 -45.24
N ALA A 175 -40.52 16.72 -44.20
CA ALA A 175 -39.69 17.90 -44.33
C ALA A 175 -38.48 17.67 -45.27
N THR A 176 -37.64 16.70 -44.91
CA THR A 176 -36.49 16.27 -45.71
C THR A 176 -36.89 15.85 -47.12
N GLN A 177 -37.98 15.11 -47.25
CA GLN A 177 -38.44 14.54 -48.51
C GLN A 177 -38.90 15.62 -49.50
N TYR A 178 -39.53 16.69 -49.01
CA TYR A 178 -39.87 17.85 -49.84
C TYR A 178 -38.63 18.55 -50.39
N GLU A 179 -37.58 18.73 -49.59
CA GLU A 179 -36.34 19.38 -50.07
C GLU A 179 -35.63 18.56 -51.15
N ILE A 180 -35.63 17.23 -51.02
CA ILE A 180 -35.16 16.32 -52.07
C ILE A 180 -35.97 16.53 -53.36
N ALA A 181 -37.31 16.54 -53.27
CA ALA A 181 -38.18 16.76 -54.42
C ALA A 181 -38.04 18.19 -55.01
N PHE A 182 -37.80 19.19 -54.17
CA PHE A 182 -37.63 20.59 -54.57
C PHE A 182 -36.29 20.83 -55.28
N GLU A 183 -35.19 20.21 -54.86
CA GLU A 183 -33.91 20.31 -55.60
C GLU A 183 -33.97 19.71 -57.01
N GLU A 184 -34.91 18.78 -57.22
CA GLU A 184 -35.22 18.22 -58.53
C GLU A 184 -36.20 19.11 -59.35
N GLU A 185 -36.85 20.12 -58.74
CA GLU A 185 -37.84 21.02 -59.39
C GLU A 185 -37.24 22.04 -60.38
N PRO A 186 -36.09 22.69 -60.16
CA PRO A 186 -35.42 23.52 -61.18
C PRO A 186 -35.24 22.76 -62.50
N GLN A 187 -35.03 21.44 -62.40
CA GLN A 187 -34.90 20.56 -63.56
C GLN A 187 -36.24 20.36 -64.30
N LYS A 188 -37.39 20.54 -63.64
CA LYS A 188 -38.75 20.47 -64.20
C LYS A 188 -39.10 21.67 -65.10
N SER A 189 -38.70 22.89 -64.71
CA SER A 189 -38.88 24.08 -65.56
C SER A 189 -37.95 24.04 -66.78
N SER A 190 -36.73 23.51 -66.60
CA SER A 190 -35.87 23.18 -67.72
C SER A 190 -36.42 22.01 -68.52
N LEU A 191 -37.05 20.98 -67.95
CA LEU A 191 -37.68 19.87 -68.68
C LEU A 191 -38.76 20.35 -69.66
N MET A 192 -39.58 21.33 -69.26
CA MET A 192 -40.54 22.00 -70.16
C MET A 192 -39.84 22.80 -71.27
N LYS A 193 -38.65 23.37 -71.02
CA LYS A 193 -37.80 24.00 -72.05
C LYS A 193 -36.99 22.99 -72.88
N ILE A 194 -36.61 21.85 -72.30
CA ILE A 194 -35.77 20.77 -72.86
C ILE A 194 -36.58 19.93 -73.83
N TYR A 195 -37.91 19.89 -73.70
CA TYR A 195 -38.77 19.37 -74.78
C TYR A 195 -38.49 20.05 -76.14
N ASN A 196 -37.86 21.24 -76.14
CA ASN A 196 -37.42 21.98 -77.34
C ASN A 196 -35.91 21.95 -77.62
N SER A 197 -35.08 21.22 -76.86
CA SER A 197 -33.63 21.13 -77.10
C SER A 197 -33.14 19.69 -76.96
N ASN A 198 -32.27 19.23 -77.87
CA ASN A 198 -31.73 17.86 -78.05
C ASN A 198 -31.06 17.17 -76.82
N GLU A 199 -31.61 17.25 -75.61
CA GLU A 199 -31.31 16.31 -74.52
C GLU A 199 -32.14 15.03 -74.75
N SER A 200 -31.56 13.85 -74.51
CA SER A 200 -32.23 12.58 -74.81
C SER A 200 -33.47 12.40 -73.92
N PHE A 201 -34.62 12.16 -74.55
CA PHE A 201 -35.92 11.92 -73.91
C PHE A 201 -35.86 10.92 -72.73
N GLU A 202 -34.95 9.93 -72.77
CA GLU A 202 -34.76 8.96 -71.68
C GLU A 202 -34.21 9.56 -70.38
N ILE A 203 -33.29 10.54 -70.46
CA ILE A 203 -32.77 11.23 -69.27
C ILE A 203 -33.89 12.05 -68.63
N ALA A 204 -34.68 12.72 -69.46
CA ALA A 204 -35.85 13.47 -69.04
C ALA A 204 -36.92 12.58 -68.38
N LEU A 205 -37.20 11.41 -68.95
CA LEU A 205 -38.15 10.44 -68.42
C LEU A 205 -37.67 9.83 -67.10
N THR A 206 -36.39 9.47 -67.00
CA THR A 206 -35.77 8.93 -65.78
C THR A 206 -35.82 9.95 -64.64
N ARG A 207 -35.50 11.22 -64.92
CA ARG A 207 -35.61 12.33 -63.96
C ARG A 207 -37.06 12.55 -63.50
N TYR A 208 -38.01 12.50 -64.43
CA TYR A 208 -39.44 12.62 -64.10
C TYR A 208 -39.94 11.46 -63.23
N GLN A 209 -39.55 10.21 -63.52
CA GLN A 209 -39.92 9.04 -62.73
C GLN A 209 -39.34 9.11 -61.32
N ARG A 210 -38.09 9.56 -61.19
CA ARG A 210 -37.46 9.78 -59.88
C ARG A 210 -38.22 10.83 -59.08
N LEU A 211 -38.47 12.01 -59.64
CA LEU A 211 -39.24 13.07 -58.99
C LEU A 211 -40.64 12.59 -58.57
N LYS A 212 -41.29 11.77 -59.40
CA LYS A 212 -42.59 11.17 -59.07
C LYS A 212 -42.52 10.29 -57.82
N ASN A 213 -41.49 9.43 -57.72
CA ASN A 213 -41.29 8.59 -56.54
C ASN A 213 -41.03 9.42 -55.28
N GLU A 214 -40.25 10.50 -55.37
CA GLU A 214 -39.99 11.39 -54.24
C GLU A 214 -41.29 12.09 -53.76
N ILE A 215 -42.15 12.50 -54.71
CA ILE A 215 -43.46 13.12 -54.44
C ILE A 215 -44.45 12.12 -53.81
N ASP A 216 -44.48 10.88 -54.29
CA ASP A 216 -45.34 9.83 -53.73
C ASP A 216 -44.92 9.48 -52.29
N THR A 217 -43.60 9.43 -52.03
CA THR A 217 -43.05 9.22 -50.67
C THR A 217 -43.39 10.37 -49.73
N LEU A 218 -43.25 11.62 -50.20
CA LEU A 218 -43.64 12.81 -49.46
C LEU A 218 -45.10 12.75 -49.01
N LYS A 219 -46.00 12.37 -49.91
CA LYS A 219 -47.44 12.23 -49.62
C LYS A 219 -47.71 11.24 -48.49
N VAL A 220 -47.00 10.12 -48.45
CA VAL A 220 -47.13 9.12 -47.37
C VAL A 220 -46.71 9.70 -46.03
N TYR A 221 -45.56 10.39 -45.97
CA TYR A 221 -45.10 11.02 -44.73
C TYR A 221 -46.05 12.11 -44.22
N ILE A 222 -46.59 12.95 -45.12
CA ILE A 222 -47.60 13.95 -44.77
C ILE A 222 -48.84 13.28 -44.14
N GLN A 223 -49.38 12.24 -44.78
CA GLN A 223 -50.59 11.56 -44.30
C GLN A 223 -50.38 10.91 -42.94
N ASN A 224 -49.22 10.31 -42.71
CA ASN A 224 -48.88 9.70 -41.43
C ASN A 224 -48.68 10.77 -40.35
N ALA A 225 -47.95 11.85 -40.64
CA ALA A 225 -47.76 12.96 -39.71
C ALA A 225 -49.10 13.56 -39.26
N LEU A 226 -50.03 13.82 -40.19
CA LEU A 226 -51.37 14.33 -39.86
C LEU A 226 -52.17 13.33 -39.01
N ASN A 227 -52.22 12.05 -39.40
CA ASN A 227 -52.96 11.02 -38.67
C ASN A 227 -52.51 10.90 -37.20
N PHE A 228 -51.20 10.91 -36.94
CA PHE A 228 -50.66 10.84 -35.58
C PHE A 228 -50.80 12.15 -34.81
N ALA A 229 -50.67 13.31 -35.48
CA ALA A 229 -50.82 14.62 -34.86
C ALA A 229 -52.28 14.91 -34.44
N GLU A 230 -53.26 14.56 -35.29
CA GLU A 230 -54.69 14.70 -35.03
C GLU A 230 -55.13 13.84 -33.83
N LYS A 231 -54.67 12.59 -33.76
CA LYS A 231 -54.92 11.71 -32.60
C LYS A 231 -54.41 12.29 -31.28
N SER A 232 -53.36 13.10 -31.34
CA SER A 232 -52.70 13.68 -30.18
C SER A 232 -53.14 15.13 -29.89
N ASN A 233 -54.05 15.70 -30.69
CA ASN A 233 -54.40 17.14 -30.68
C ASN A 233 -53.17 18.05 -30.72
N PHE A 234 -52.12 17.66 -31.46
CA PHE A 234 -50.86 18.40 -31.50
C PHE A 234 -50.87 19.44 -32.64
N TYR A 235 -51.58 20.55 -32.41
CA TYR A 235 -51.91 21.54 -33.44
C TYR A 235 -50.70 22.17 -34.13
N GLU A 236 -49.57 22.33 -33.44
CA GLU A 236 -48.35 22.88 -34.02
C GLU A 236 -47.80 21.98 -35.14
N ILE A 237 -47.81 20.65 -34.94
CA ILE A 237 -47.41 19.69 -35.96
C ILE A 237 -48.46 19.59 -37.07
N ILE A 238 -49.76 19.73 -36.74
CA ILE A 238 -50.81 19.80 -37.77
C ILE A 238 -50.57 21.00 -38.69
N ILE A 239 -50.36 22.20 -38.13
CA ILE A 239 -50.07 23.43 -38.86
C ILE A 239 -48.83 23.25 -39.73
N SER A 240 -47.71 22.82 -39.14
CA SER A 240 -46.46 22.60 -39.88
C SER A 240 -46.65 21.60 -41.03
N THR A 241 -47.33 20.48 -40.78
CA THR A 241 -47.54 19.43 -41.79
C THR A 241 -48.48 19.91 -42.91
N LYS A 242 -49.50 20.72 -42.60
CA LYS A 242 -50.38 21.33 -43.61
C LYS A 242 -49.66 22.37 -44.47
N ILE A 243 -48.69 23.11 -43.92
CA ILE A 243 -47.81 23.98 -44.71
C ILE A 243 -46.97 23.14 -45.70
N ILE A 244 -46.40 22.02 -45.25
CA ILE A 244 -45.69 21.07 -46.13
C ILE A 244 -46.64 20.49 -47.18
N GLN A 245 -47.89 20.19 -46.81
CA GLN A 245 -48.93 19.72 -47.74
C GLN A 245 -49.28 20.76 -48.81
N ALA A 246 -49.38 22.04 -48.45
CA ALA A 246 -49.55 23.11 -49.41
C ALA A 246 -48.35 23.18 -50.37
N ALA A 247 -47.13 23.04 -49.85
CA ALA A 247 -45.92 23.01 -50.66
C ALA A 247 -45.89 21.80 -51.61
N TYR A 248 -46.35 20.63 -51.16
CA TYR A 248 -46.58 19.43 -51.98
C TYR A 248 -47.55 19.70 -53.14
N PHE A 249 -48.71 20.31 -52.86
CA PHE A 249 -49.67 20.68 -53.91
C PHE A 249 -49.06 21.65 -54.92
N ASN A 250 -48.24 22.58 -54.43
CA ASN A 250 -47.57 23.56 -55.26
C ASN A 250 -46.58 22.91 -56.25
N ILE A 251 -45.68 22.02 -55.77
CA ILE A 251 -44.74 21.27 -56.65
C ILE A 251 -45.50 20.31 -57.60
N SER A 252 -46.66 19.82 -57.16
CA SER A 252 -47.56 18.98 -57.96
C SER A 252 -48.36 19.75 -59.02
N LEU A 253 -48.12 21.07 -59.17
CA LEU A 253 -48.83 21.97 -60.10
C LEU A 253 -50.33 22.12 -59.79
N GLU A 254 -50.68 22.06 -58.51
CA GLU A 254 -52.04 22.26 -58.00
C GLU A 254 -52.14 23.51 -57.10
N PRO A 255 -51.81 24.72 -57.60
CA PRO A 255 -51.64 25.91 -56.76
C PRO A 255 -52.92 26.35 -56.05
N TYR A 256 -54.11 26.09 -56.62
CA TYR A 256 -55.38 26.37 -55.96
C TYR A 256 -55.62 25.51 -54.71
N LYS A 257 -55.18 24.24 -54.74
CA LYS A 257 -55.22 23.38 -53.55
C LYS A 257 -54.19 23.83 -52.51
N ALA A 258 -53.02 24.29 -52.96
CA ALA A 258 -52.02 24.87 -52.08
C ALA A 258 -52.56 26.11 -51.33
N LEU A 259 -53.18 27.06 -52.05
CA LEU A 259 -53.78 28.26 -51.46
C LEU A 259 -54.92 27.91 -50.51
N HIS A 260 -55.83 27.02 -50.91
CA HIS A 260 -56.92 26.54 -50.05
C HIS A 260 -56.40 25.90 -48.75
N GLU A 261 -55.34 25.09 -48.85
CA GLU A 261 -54.73 24.49 -47.66
C GLU A 261 -54.11 25.55 -46.74
N LEU A 262 -53.43 26.56 -47.29
CA LEU A 262 -52.86 27.67 -46.51
C LEU A 262 -53.96 28.51 -45.84
N ASP A 263 -55.09 28.76 -46.50
CA ASP A 263 -56.23 29.47 -45.89
C ASP A 263 -56.83 28.67 -44.72
N ASN A 264 -56.91 27.33 -44.83
CA ASN A 264 -57.32 26.48 -43.71
C ASN A 264 -56.33 26.54 -42.54
N VAL A 265 -55.03 26.66 -42.81
CA VAL A 265 -54.01 26.84 -41.78
C VAL A 265 -54.18 28.17 -41.05
N ILE A 266 -54.51 29.26 -41.75
CA ILE A 266 -54.79 30.58 -41.14
C ILE A 266 -55.94 30.44 -40.13
N ILE A 267 -57.06 29.82 -40.54
CA ILE A 267 -58.22 29.60 -39.66
C ILE A 267 -57.81 28.79 -38.41
N LEU A 268 -56.97 27.77 -38.58
CA LEU A 268 -56.48 26.95 -37.48
C LEU A 268 -55.59 27.75 -36.51
N ILE A 269 -54.67 28.56 -37.04
CA ILE A 269 -53.79 29.43 -36.25
C ILE A 269 -54.62 30.42 -35.43
N GLU A 270 -55.60 31.08 -36.04
CA GLU A 270 -56.47 32.06 -35.39
C GLU A 270 -57.30 31.40 -34.28
N LYS A 271 -57.87 30.22 -34.55
CA LYS A 271 -58.66 29.45 -33.59
C LYS A 271 -57.86 29.08 -32.33
N HIS A 272 -56.58 28.73 -32.50
CA HIS A 272 -55.71 28.29 -31.41
C HIS A 272 -54.75 29.38 -30.89
N LYS A 273 -54.85 30.61 -31.39
CA LYS A 273 -54.02 31.77 -31.02
C LYS A 273 -52.50 31.53 -31.20
N LEU A 274 -52.12 30.77 -32.23
CA LEU A 274 -50.73 30.44 -32.55
C LEU A 274 -50.10 31.49 -33.51
N TYR A 275 -50.26 32.78 -33.21
CA TYR A 275 -49.95 33.89 -34.12
C TYR A 275 -48.48 33.99 -34.57
N TYR A 276 -47.57 33.29 -33.89
CA TYR A 276 -46.15 33.22 -34.26
C TYR A 276 -45.94 32.67 -35.69
N ASP A 277 -46.80 31.77 -36.15
CA ASP A 277 -46.65 31.06 -37.44
C ASP A 277 -47.33 31.76 -38.60
N LEU A 278 -48.15 32.76 -38.29
CA LEU A 278 -48.98 33.42 -39.26
C LEU A 278 -48.17 34.14 -40.36
N PRO A 279 -47.04 34.83 -40.06
CA PRO A 279 -46.18 35.41 -41.10
C PRO A 279 -45.67 34.38 -42.11
N LEU A 280 -45.32 33.17 -41.64
CA LEU A 280 -44.81 32.09 -42.48
C LEU A 280 -45.86 31.59 -43.48
N VAL A 281 -47.13 31.51 -43.06
CA VAL A 281 -48.23 31.09 -43.93
C VAL A 281 -48.43 32.11 -45.06
N TYR A 282 -48.42 33.40 -44.74
CA TYR A 282 -48.51 34.47 -45.73
C TYR A 282 -47.31 34.50 -46.69
N LEU A 283 -46.09 34.26 -46.21
CA LEU A 283 -44.92 34.12 -47.09
C LEU A 283 -45.03 32.90 -48.03
N ASN A 284 -45.62 31.80 -47.58
CA ASN A 284 -45.90 30.65 -48.45
C ASN A 284 -46.98 30.97 -49.49
N LYS A 285 -48.03 31.72 -49.14
CA LYS A 285 -49.02 32.21 -50.13
C LYS A 285 -48.35 33.11 -51.17
N ALA A 286 -47.50 34.04 -50.75
CA ALA A 286 -46.72 34.89 -51.64
C ALA A 286 -45.88 34.05 -52.62
N ARG A 287 -45.21 32.99 -52.13
CA ARG A 287 -44.44 32.06 -52.95
C ARG A 287 -45.30 31.31 -53.98
N VAL A 288 -46.51 30.90 -53.61
CA VAL A 288 -47.44 30.28 -54.57
C VAL A 288 -47.79 31.28 -55.70
N TYR A 289 -48.05 32.54 -55.35
CA TYR A 289 -48.34 33.59 -56.34
C TYR A 289 -47.14 33.98 -57.21
N SER A 290 -45.91 33.87 -56.70
CA SER A 290 -44.69 34.23 -57.42
C SER A 290 -44.24 33.19 -58.46
N GLN A 291 -44.73 31.95 -58.37
CA GLN A 291 -44.36 30.89 -59.29
C GLN A 291 -44.73 31.20 -60.75
N ALA A 292 -43.91 30.69 -61.67
CA ALA A 292 -43.96 31.02 -63.10
C ALA A 292 -45.32 30.79 -63.78
N TYR A 293 -46.14 29.85 -63.28
CA TYR A 293 -47.47 29.54 -63.84
C TYR A 293 -48.55 30.56 -63.43
N LEU A 294 -48.48 31.11 -62.21
CA LEU A 294 -49.44 32.14 -61.75
C LEU A 294 -48.92 33.55 -62.05
N ARG A 295 -47.67 33.83 -61.68
CA ARG A 295 -46.96 35.11 -61.84
C ARG A 295 -47.86 36.31 -61.53
N LEU A 296 -48.37 36.35 -60.30
CA LEU A 296 -49.28 37.40 -59.79
C LEU A 296 -48.54 38.31 -58.79
N PRO A 297 -47.65 39.19 -59.27
CA PRO A 297 -46.73 39.95 -58.40
C PRO A 297 -47.46 40.92 -57.44
N LEU A 298 -48.67 41.38 -57.79
CA LEU A 298 -49.46 42.22 -56.88
C LEU A 298 -49.96 41.45 -55.65
N LEU A 299 -50.39 40.19 -55.82
CA LEU A 299 -50.83 39.34 -54.72
C LEU A 299 -49.64 38.84 -53.88
N GLU A 300 -48.52 38.54 -54.53
CA GLU A 300 -47.26 38.24 -53.84
C GLU A 300 -46.83 39.38 -52.91
N ILE A 301 -46.89 40.62 -53.40
CA ILE A 301 -46.60 41.82 -52.61
C ILE A 301 -47.61 41.98 -51.47
N GLU A 302 -48.90 41.76 -51.72
CA GLU A 302 -49.93 41.89 -50.70
C GLU A 302 -49.70 40.92 -49.53
N GLU A 303 -49.48 39.64 -49.82
CA GLU A 303 -49.26 38.64 -48.77
C GLU A 303 -47.91 38.86 -48.07
N SER A 304 -46.86 39.28 -48.79
CA SER A 304 -45.58 39.64 -48.17
C SER A 304 -45.69 40.86 -47.24
N LYS A 305 -46.56 41.83 -47.54
CA LYS A 305 -46.85 42.95 -46.62
C LYS A 305 -47.57 42.51 -45.36
N LYS A 306 -48.58 41.63 -45.47
CA LYS A 306 -49.27 41.07 -44.29
C LYS A 306 -48.29 40.31 -43.40
N ALA A 307 -47.41 39.50 -43.98
CA ALA A 307 -46.36 38.82 -43.24
C ALA A 307 -45.45 39.80 -42.49
N LEU A 308 -45.01 40.88 -43.15
CA LEU A 308 -44.17 41.91 -42.55
C LEU A 308 -44.88 42.64 -41.40
N GLU A 309 -46.16 42.98 -41.56
CA GLU A 309 -46.94 43.68 -40.54
C GLU A 309 -47.07 42.83 -39.27
N ILE A 310 -47.45 41.56 -39.42
CA ILE A 310 -47.60 40.64 -38.28
C ILE A 310 -46.24 40.38 -37.62
N ALA A 311 -45.17 40.25 -38.41
CA ALA A 311 -43.81 40.11 -37.90
C ALA A 311 -43.34 41.35 -37.13
N LYS A 312 -43.76 42.57 -37.54
CA LYS A 312 -43.51 43.82 -36.79
C LYS A 312 -44.30 43.87 -35.49
N GLN A 313 -45.60 43.53 -35.52
CA GLN A 313 -46.47 43.54 -34.34
C GLN A 313 -46.03 42.55 -33.26
N ASN A 314 -45.51 41.39 -33.65
CA ASN A 314 -45.09 40.33 -32.74
C ASN A 314 -43.56 40.29 -32.51
N ASP A 315 -42.84 41.28 -33.02
CA ASP A 315 -41.38 41.41 -32.94
C ASP A 315 -40.59 40.17 -33.43
N ILE A 316 -41.05 39.53 -34.50
CA ILE A 316 -40.45 38.30 -35.03
C ILE A 316 -39.41 38.64 -36.12
N LYS A 317 -38.17 38.89 -35.69
CA LYS A 317 -37.07 39.42 -36.52
C LYS A 317 -36.82 38.62 -37.81
N VAL A 318 -36.85 37.29 -37.72
CA VAL A 318 -36.57 36.41 -38.87
C VAL A 318 -37.58 36.62 -40.01
N TYR A 319 -38.86 36.79 -39.68
CA TYR A 319 -39.91 37.03 -40.68
C TYR A 319 -39.90 38.49 -41.19
N LYS A 320 -39.39 39.46 -40.41
CA LYS A 320 -39.14 40.82 -40.91
C LYS A 320 -38.11 40.79 -42.05
N ILE A 321 -37.01 40.05 -41.87
CA ILE A 321 -35.96 39.88 -42.88
C ILE A 321 -36.54 39.22 -44.14
N TRP A 322 -37.31 38.13 -44.01
CA TRP A 322 -37.83 37.40 -45.18
C TRP A 322 -38.90 38.17 -45.94
N ALA A 323 -39.83 38.79 -45.23
CA ALA A 323 -40.88 39.58 -45.87
C ALA A 323 -40.30 40.79 -46.61
N THR A 324 -39.28 41.44 -46.05
CA THR A 324 -38.56 42.54 -46.74
C THR A 324 -37.75 42.04 -47.94
N THR A 325 -37.15 40.84 -47.89
CA THR A 325 -36.50 40.21 -49.05
C THR A 325 -37.49 39.94 -50.17
N ASN A 326 -38.63 39.31 -49.90
CA ASN A 326 -39.67 39.06 -50.90
C ASN A 326 -40.14 40.38 -51.53
N LEU A 327 -40.49 41.38 -50.71
CA LEU A 327 -40.94 42.68 -51.19
C LEU A 327 -39.89 43.38 -52.06
N PHE A 328 -38.61 43.32 -51.68
CA PHE A 328 -37.51 43.82 -52.49
C PHE A 328 -37.47 43.14 -53.86
N GLU A 329 -37.52 41.80 -53.91
CA GLU A 329 -37.46 41.04 -55.16
C GLU A 329 -38.69 41.30 -56.04
N SER A 330 -39.89 41.30 -55.47
CA SER A 330 -41.12 41.55 -56.23
C SER A 330 -41.13 42.96 -56.82
N TYR A 331 -40.83 44.00 -56.03
CA TYR A 331 -40.79 45.38 -56.53
C TYR A 331 -39.67 45.61 -57.55
N ARG A 332 -38.51 44.97 -57.37
CA ARG A 332 -37.42 44.98 -58.36
C ARG A 332 -37.85 44.34 -59.67
N SER A 333 -38.58 43.21 -59.63
CA SER A 333 -39.07 42.50 -60.82
C SER A 333 -40.10 43.32 -61.61
N LEU A 334 -40.85 44.19 -60.94
CA LEU A 334 -41.81 45.13 -61.53
C LEU A 334 -41.17 46.43 -62.03
N GLY A 335 -39.85 46.62 -61.83
CA GLY A 335 -39.14 47.85 -62.19
C GLY A 335 -39.41 49.04 -61.25
N ASN A 336 -40.06 48.83 -60.10
CA ASN A 336 -40.26 49.87 -59.09
C ASN A 336 -39.05 49.92 -58.14
N TYR A 337 -37.99 50.57 -58.61
CA TYR A 337 -36.72 50.63 -57.89
C TYR A 337 -36.77 51.46 -56.60
N GLU A 338 -37.69 52.42 -56.47
CA GLU A 338 -37.86 53.23 -55.26
C GLU A 338 -38.32 52.36 -54.08
N LEU A 339 -39.41 51.60 -54.27
CA LEU A 339 -39.89 50.68 -53.24
C LEU A 339 -38.95 49.50 -53.02
N ALA A 340 -38.30 49.00 -54.09
CA ALA A 340 -37.27 47.98 -53.93
C ALA A 340 -36.12 48.47 -53.03
N PHE A 341 -35.62 49.69 -53.26
CA PHE A 341 -34.56 50.28 -52.42
C PHE A 341 -35.01 50.49 -50.97
N LYS A 342 -36.26 50.94 -50.76
CA LYS A 342 -36.84 51.05 -49.41
C LYS A 342 -36.79 49.72 -48.67
N TYR A 343 -37.28 48.64 -49.27
CA TYR A 343 -37.31 47.33 -48.61
C TYR A 343 -35.94 46.69 -48.47
N LEU A 344 -34.99 46.99 -49.37
CA LEU A 344 -33.58 46.62 -49.19
C LEU A 344 -32.95 47.32 -47.99
N SER A 345 -33.29 48.60 -47.77
CA SER A 345 -32.83 49.38 -46.62
C SER A 345 -33.42 48.85 -45.31
N GLU A 346 -34.74 48.56 -45.29
CA GLU A 346 -35.39 47.91 -44.14
C GLU A 346 -34.79 46.52 -43.86
N HIS A 347 -34.56 45.71 -44.89
CA HIS A 347 -33.91 44.40 -44.76
C HIS A 347 -32.52 44.52 -44.11
N THR A 348 -31.71 45.48 -44.58
CA THR A 348 -30.36 45.70 -44.05
C THR A 348 -30.41 46.11 -42.58
N ALA A 349 -31.31 47.03 -42.22
CA ALA A 349 -31.51 47.45 -40.83
C ALA A 349 -31.92 46.28 -39.92
N TYR A 350 -32.86 45.42 -40.34
CA TYR A 350 -33.23 44.23 -39.57
C TYR A 350 -32.11 43.19 -39.46
N LYS A 351 -31.26 43.09 -40.49
CA LYS A 351 -30.10 42.21 -40.47
C LYS A 351 -29.02 42.71 -39.52
N ASP A 352 -28.79 44.03 -39.46
CA ASP A 352 -27.84 44.64 -38.54
C ASP A 352 -28.33 44.54 -37.09
N GLU A 353 -29.62 44.79 -36.84
CA GLU A 353 -30.27 44.58 -35.53
C GLU A 353 -30.10 43.12 -35.03
N TYR A 354 -30.29 42.14 -35.92
CA TYR A 354 -30.06 40.73 -35.60
C TYR A 354 -28.59 40.42 -35.27
N ARG A 355 -27.66 41.09 -35.97
CA ARG A 355 -26.21 40.90 -35.78
C ARG A 355 -25.69 41.55 -34.49
N GLU A 356 -26.26 42.66 -34.04
CA GLU A 356 -25.90 43.29 -32.76
C GLU A 356 -26.23 42.36 -31.57
N GLU A 357 -27.41 41.74 -31.56
CA GLU A 357 -27.77 40.73 -30.54
C GLU A 357 -26.85 39.50 -30.57
N GLU A 358 -26.39 39.12 -31.76
CA GLU A 358 -25.42 38.05 -31.94
C GLU A 358 -24.07 38.37 -31.28
N LEU A 359 -23.62 39.62 -31.43
CA LEU A 359 -22.38 40.10 -30.84
C LEU A 359 -22.48 40.16 -29.31
N GLU A 360 -23.57 40.71 -28.78
CA GLU A 360 -23.85 40.73 -27.33
C GLU A 360 -23.86 39.32 -26.73
N LEU A 361 -24.48 38.35 -27.41
CA LEU A 361 -24.45 36.94 -26.99
C LEU A 361 -23.01 36.43 -26.87
N ASN A 362 -22.21 36.62 -27.91
CA ASN A 362 -20.87 36.09 -27.98
C ASN A 362 -19.99 36.66 -26.86
N LEU A 363 -20.14 37.95 -26.56
CA LEU A 363 -19.49 38.62 -25.43
C LEU A 363 -19.87 37.98 -24.09
N VAL A 364 -21.15 37.70 -23.87
CA VAL A 364 -21.62 37.08 -22.62
C VAL A 364 -21.07 35.66 -22.48
N VAL A 365 -21.08 34.88 -23.56
CA VAL A 365 -20.48 33.54 -23.61
C VAL A 365 -18.99 33.60 -23.26
N GLN A 366 -18.27 34.57 -23.81
CA GLN A 366 -16.84 34.74 -23.55
C GLN A 366 -16.55 35.10 -22.08
N LYS A 367 -17.31 36.04 -21.51
CA LYS A 367 -17.22 36.39 -20.07
C LYS A 367 -17.47 35.18 -19.19
N PHE A 368 -18.47 34.38 -19.54
CA PHE A 368 -18.77 33.15 -18.81
C PHE A 368 -17.63 32.13 -18.88
N ASN A 369 -17.05 31.92 -20.07
CA ASN A 369 -15.90 31.04 -20.25
C ASN A 369 -14.69 31.50 -19.43
N TYR A 370 -14.42 32.81 -19.39
CA TYR A 370 -13.35 33.37 -18.57
C TYR A 370 -13.57 33.12 -17.08
N GLN A 371 -14.80 33.31 -16.58
CA GLN A 371 -15.14 33.02 -15.19
C GLN A 371 -14.93 31.54 -14.84
N ILE A 372 -15.32 30.62 -15.73
CA ILE A 372 -15.08 29.19 -15.56
C ILE A 372 -13.58 28.90 -15.48
N GLN A 373 -12.79 29.44 -16.41
CA GLN A 373 -11.34 29.22 -16.44
C GLN A 373 -10.67 29.73 -15.17
N SER A 374 -11.05 30.91 -14.69
CA SER A 374 -10.58 31.48 -13.42
C SER A 374 -10.92 30.56 -12.22
N ASN A 375 -12.16 30.07 -12.15
CA ASN A 375 -12.59 29.16 -11.09
C ASN A 375 -11.83 27.81 -11.15
N GLN A 376 -11.55 27.29 -12.35
CA GLN A 376 -10.74 26.08 -12.53
C GLN A 376 -9.30 26.27 -12.04
N GLN A 377 -8.69 27.43 -12.33
CA GLN A 377 -7.36 27.78 -11.84
C GLN A 377 -7.31 27.77 -10.30
N VAL A 378 -8.31 28.37 -9.65
CA VAL A 378 -8.43 28.38 -8.18
C VAL A 378 -8.56 26.96 -7.63
N LEU A 379 -9.33 26.10 -8.29
CA LEU A 379 -9.49 24.70 -7.89
C LEU A 379 -8.18 23.92 -8.01
N GLU A 380 -7.44 24.08 -9.10
CA GLU A 380 -6.13 23.44 -9.30
C GLU A 380 -5.08 23.93 -8.29
N ASN A 381 -5.10 25.21 -7.95
CA ASN A 381 -4.26 25.75 -6.87
C ASN A 381 -4.60 25.10 -5.52
N LYS A 382 -5.89 24.96 -5.19
CA LYS A 382 -6.33 24.26 -3.96
C LYS A 382 -5.92 22.78 -3.95
N LYS A 383 -6.06 22.07 -5.07
CA LYS A 383 -5.60 20.67 -5.20
C LYS A 383 -4.10 20.55 -4.98
N THR A 384 -3.33 21.49 -5.54
CA THR A 384 -1.87 21.53 -5.38
C THR A 384 -1.49 21.77 -3.92
N GLN A 385 -2.13 22.73 -3.24
CA GLN A 385 -1.94 22.95 -1.80
C GLN A 385 -2.26 21.71 -0.98
N LEU A 386 -3.37 21.00 -1.28
CA LEU A 386 -3.73 19.77 -0.59
C LEU A 386 -2.70 18.65 -0.80
N LYS A 387 -2.18 18.48 -2.03
CA LYS A 387 -1.11 17.52 -2.31
C LYS A 387 0.15 17.81 -1.49
N ILE A 388 0.56 19.08 -1.41
CA ILE A 388 1.71 19.50 -0.59
C ILE A 388 1.47 19.15 0.88
N LEU A 389 0.29 19.46 1.42
CA LEU A 389 -0.06 19.13 2.81
C LEU A 389 0.02 17.63 3.10
N ILE A 390 -0.51 16.78 2.21
CA ILE A 390 -0.45 15.31 2.35
C ILE A 390 1.00 14.83 2.36
N ILE A 391 1.83 15.32 1.44
CA ILE A 391 3.26 14.97 1.38
C ILE A 391 3.97 15.37 2.68
N SER A 392 3.72 16.57 3.20
CA SER A 392 4.30 17.03 4.47
C SER A 392 3.93 16.11 5.65
N ILE A 393 2.68 15.65 5.72
CA ILE A 393 2.23 14.71 6.77
C ILE A 393 2.94 13.36 6.64
N VAL A 394 3.07 12.81 5.43
CA VAL A 394 3.77 11.54 5.20
C VAL A 394 5.23 11.62 5.62
N VAL A 395 5.91 12.73 5.28
CA VAL A 395 7.30 12.96 5.67
C VAL A 395 7.43 12.99 7.21
N LEU A 396 6.54 13.69 7.91
CA LEU A 396 6.52 13.72 9.37
C LEU A 396 6.34 12.32 9.99
N LEU A 397 5.46 11.50 9.42
CA LEU A 397 5.24 10.12 9.88
C LEU A 397 6.49 9.24 9.69
N ILE A 398 7.20 9.39 8.57
CA ILE A 398 8.46 8.68 8.31
C ILE A 398 9.51 9.07 9.36
N PHE A 399 9.68 10.38 9.62
CA PHE A 399 10.62 10.85 10.65
C PHE A 399 10.25 10.32 12.04
N SER A 400 8.96 10.34 12.40
CA SER A 400 8.48 9.79 13.67
C SER A 400 8.76 8.29 13.79
N SER A 401 8.57 7.53 12.72
CA SER A 401 8.85 6.09 12.69
C SER A 401 10.34 5.79 12.86
N ILE A 402 11.21 6.52 12.15
CA ILE A 402 12.68 6.41 12.29
C ILE A 402 13.10 6.76 13.72
N PHE A 403 12.59 7.86 14.27
CA PHE A 403 12.88 8.27 15.64
C PHE A 403 12.46 7.21 16.66
N MET A 404 11.25 6.66 16.52
CA MET A 404 10.75 5.57 17.37
C MET A 404 11.60 4.30 17.25
N MET A 405 12.06 3.96 16.04
CA MET A 405 12.97 2.83 15.81
C MET A 405 14.31 3.01 16.54
N ILE A 406 14.86 4.24 16.54
CA ILE A 406 16.09 4.58 17.26
C ILE A 406 15.90 4.41 18.78
N LEU A 407 14.79 4.91 19.34
CA LEU A 407 14.48 4.77 20.77
C LEU A 407 14.37 3.30 21.18
N VAL A 408 13.66 2.48 20.40
CA VAL A 408 13.52 1.04 20.66
C VAL A 408 14.88 0.33 20.61
N ARG A 409 15.73 0.65 19.62
CA ARG A 409 17.09 0.08 19.52
C ARG A 409 17.96 0.46 20.72
N LYS A 410 17.92 1.74 21.13
CA LYS A 410 18.65 2.23 22.30
C LYS A 410 18.22 1.48 23.57
N ASN A 411 16.92 1.35 23.80
CA ASN A 411 16.38 0.64 24.96
C ASN A 411 16.76 -0.86 24.96
N ARG A 412 16.72 -1.53 23.81
CA ARG A 412 17.17 -2.93 23.69
C ARG A 412 18.65 -3.10 24.02
N LYS A 413 19.51 -2.19 23.53
CA LYS A 413 20.94 -2.22 23.83
C LYS A 413 21.20 -1.99 25.32
N GLN A 414 20.47 -1.07 25.95
CA GLN A 414 20.59 -0.79 27.37
C GLN A 414 20.20 -2.00 28.24
N LYS A 415 19.12 -2.71 27.88
CA LYS A 415 18.71 -3.94 28.59
C LYS A 415 19.77 -5.03 28.50
N LYS A 416 20.30 -5.30 27.30
CA LYS A 416 21.37 -6.30 27.11
C LYS A 416 22.63 -5.97 27.92
N LEU A 417 23.04 -4.70 27.90
CA LEU A 417 24.22 -4.26 28.65
C LEU A 417 24.03 -4.43 30.16
N LEU A 418 22.80 -4.22 30.66
CA LEU A 418 22.47 -4.41 32.07
C LEU A 418 22.50 -5.89 32.46
N GLU A 419 21.98 -6.78 31.61
CA GLU A 419 22.05 -8.24 31.79
C GLU A 419 23.51 -8.72 31.82
N GLU A 420 24.32 -8.33 30.83
CA GLU A 420 25.76 -8.67 30.79
C GLU A 420 26.53 -8.15 32.01
N LEU A 421 26.19 -6.94 32.50
CA LEU A 421 26.81 -6.37 33.70
C LEU A 421 26.46 -7.19 34.94
N ASN A 422 25.20 -7.59 35.08
CA ASN A 422 24.74 -8.41 36.20
C ASN A 422 25.41 -9.79 36.21
N ASP A 423 25.53 -10.43 35.05
CA ASP A 423 26.20 -11.73 34.93
C ASP A 423 27.69 -11.63 35.28
N LYS A 424 28.38 -10.59 34.80
CA LYS A 424 29.78 -10.34 35.16
C LYS A 424 29.95 -10.10 36.66
N ASN A 425 29.07 -9.30 37.26
CA ASN A 425 29.10 -9.06 38.71
C ASN A 425 28.89 -10.36 39.51
N ARG A 426 28.02 -11.26 39.04
CA ARG A 426 27.81 -12.56 39.68
C ARG A 426 29.08 -13.41 39.61
N ILE A 427 29.68 -13.53 38.43
CA ILE A 427 30.93 -14.29 38.23
C ILE A 427 32.05 -13.75 39.12
N ILE A 428 32.24 -12.42 39.15
CA ILE A 428 33.25 -11.79 40.01
C ILE A 428 32.98 -12.09 41.49
N SER A 429 31.72 -12.02 41.92
CA SER A 429 31.35 -12.34 43.30
C SER A 429 31.65 -13.79 43.67
N ASP A 430 31.39 -14.74 42.76
CA ASP A 430 31.64 -16.16 42.99
C ASP A 430 33.17 -16.45 43.03
N GLN A 431 33.93 -15.86 42.10
CA GLN A 431 35.39 -15.95 42.08
C GLN A 431 36.04 -15.38 43.34
N ASN A 432 35.53 -14.26 43.87
CA ASN A 432 36.03 -13.69 45.13
C ASN A 432 35.81 -14.66 46.30
N LYS A 433 34.66 -15.33 46.39
CA LYS A 433 34.39 -16.31 47.45
C LYS A 433 35.33 -17.52 47.37
N GLU A 434 35.55 -18.07 46.18
CA GLU A 434 36.49 -19.18 45.99
C GLU A 434 37.92 -18.78 46.37
N LEU A 435 38.32 -17.56 46.02
CA LEU A 435 39.63 -17.04 46.35
C LEU A 435 39.79 -16.85 47.87
N GLU A 436 38.78 -16.33 48.55
CA GLU A 436 38.76 -16.20 50.01
C GLU A 436 38.88 -17.56 50.71
N LEU A 437 38.13 -18.57 50.25
CA LEU A 437 38.20 -19.94 50.77
C LEU A 437 39.60 -20.53 50.59
N SER A 438 40.15 -20.49 49.38
CA SER A 438 41.50 -21.01 49.10
C SER A 438 42.58 -20.29 49.92
N ASN A 439 42.43 -18.99 50.14
CA ASN A 439 43.38 -18.24 50.96
C ASN A 439 43.30 -18.66 52.44
N SER A 440 42.09 -18.86 52.97
CA SER A 440 41.89 -19.32 54.35
C SER A 440 42.48 -20.71 54.62
N GLU A 441 42.40 -21.63 53.66
CA GLU A 441 43.00 -22.96 53.76
C GLU A 441 44.53 -22.91 53.77
N LYS A 442 45.12 -22.06 52.93
CA LYS A 442 46.58 -21.81 52.92
C LYS A 442 47.05 -21.24 54.26
N ASP A 443 46.33 -20.27 54.81
CA ASP A 443 46.69 -19.64 56.09
C ASP A 443 46.60 -20.64 57.26
N LYS A 444 45.58 -21.50 57.29
CA LYS A 444 45.46 -22.61 58.28
C LYS A 444 46.66 -23.56 58.16
N PHE A 445 47.07 -23.90 56.94
CA PHE A 445 48.19 -24.81 56.69
C PHE A 445 49.54 -24.24 57.14
N PHE A 446 49.87 -23.00 56.77
CA PHE A 446 51.12 -22.35 57.22
C PHE A 446 51.20 -22.24 58.75
N SER A 447 50.06 -21.99 59.41
CA SER A 447 49.97 -21.93 60.87
C SER A 447 50.32 -23.27 61.54
N ILE A 448 49.88 -24.40 60.94
CA ILE A 448 50.20 -25.74 61.43
C ILE A 448 51.70 -26.03 61.29
N ILE A 449 52.30 -25.76 60.13
CA ILE A 449 53.73 -25.97 59.88
C ILE A 449 54.61 -25.19 60.84
N ALA A 450 54.32 -23.90 61.00
CA ALA A 450 55.14 -23.00 61.81
C ALA A 450 55.26 -23.51 63.26
N HIS A 451 54.18 -24.07 63.80
CA HIS A 451 54.17 -24.66 65.12
C HIS A 451 54.91 -25.99 65.19
N ASP A 452 54.73 -26.86 64.19
CA ASP A 452 55.32 -28.20 64.18
C ASP A 452 56.83 -28.18 63.94
N LEU A 453 57.35 -27.16 63.25
CA LEU A 453 58.78 -26.89 63.16
C LEU A 453 59.35 -26.33 64.48
N ARG A 454 58.59 -25.48 65.20
CA ARG A 454 59.08 -24.86 66.44
C ARG A 454 59.43 -25.90 67.51
N THR A 455 58.67 -26.98 67.60
CA THR A 455 58.83 -28.02 68.63
C THR A 455 60.18 -28.75 68.59
N PRO A 456 60.63 -29.35 67.46
CA PRO A 456 61.94 -29.98 67.38
C PRO A 456 63.08 -28.96 67.45
N PHE A 457 62.94 -27.74 66.91
CA PHE A 457 63.98 -26.71 67.04
C PHE A 457 64.16 -26.26 68.50
N ASN A 458 63.08 -26.04 69.25
CA ASN A 458 63.15 -25.76 70.68
C ASN A 458 63.83 -26.89 71.46
N SER A 459 63.57 -28.14 71.07
CA SER A 459 64.20 -29.32 71.68
C SER A 459 65.70 -29.38 71.38
N VAL A 460 66.12 -29.13 70.13
CA VAL A 460 67.53 -29.03 69.74
C VAL A 460 68.24 -27.94 70.54
N VAL A 461 67.66 -26.74 70.61
CA VAL A 461 68.24 -25.61 71.37
C VAL A 461 68.32 -25.96 72.86
N GLY A 462 67.24 -26.44 73.47
CA GLY A 462 67.20 -26.76 74.89
C GLY A 462 68.19 -27.85 75.31
N TYR A 463 68.26 -28.96 74.57
CA TYR A 463 69.24 -30.01 74.86
C TYR A 463 70.68 -29.57 74.56
N SER A 464 70.90 -28.70 73.57
CA SER A 464 72.22 -28.11 73.31
C SER A 464 72.67 -27.21 74.45
N ASP A 465 71.77 -26.40 75.02
CA ASP A 465 72.03 -25.56 76.19
C ASP A 465 72.34 -26.40 77.43
N LEU A 466 71.58 -27.47 77.68
CA LEU A 466 71.83 -28.42 78.78
C LEU A 466 73.18 -29.13 78.63
N LEU A 467 73.51 -29.58 77.41
CA LEU A 467 74.79 -30.21 77.09
C LEU A 467 75.96 -29.24 77.28
N LEU A 468 75.82 -27.97 76.87
CA LEU A 468 76.83 -26.93 77.11
C LEU A 468 77.01 -26.63 78.61
N HIS A 469 75.91 -26.61 79.38
CA HIS A 469 75.95 -26.38 80.83
C HIS A 469 76.64 -27.53 81.57
N GLN A 470 76.33 -28.78 81.25
CA GLN A 470 76.97 -29.95 81.83
C GLN A 470 78.48 -30.04 81.52
N LEU A 471 78.86 -29.78 80.27
CA LEU A 471 80.28 -29.70 79.87
C LEU A 471 81.05 -28.62 80.65
N LYS A 472 80.46 -27.44 80.87
CA LYS A 472 81.08 -26.36 81.66
C LYS A 472 81.28 -26.72 83.14
N ASN A 473 80.42 -27.57 83.69
CA ASN A 473 80.44 -27.97 85.09
C ASN A 473 81.20 -29.29 85.34
N ASN A 474 81.85 -29.87 84.30
CA ASN A 474 82.50 -31.18 84.33
C ASN A 474 81.57 -32.33 84.81
N ASP A 475 80.26 -32.20 84.59
CA ASP A 475 79.27 -33.23 84.89
C ASP A 475 78.94 -33.99 83.60
N TYR A 476 79.48 -35.20 83.48
CA TYR A 476 79.33 -36.03 82.28
C TYR A 476 78.14 -36.99 82.34
N LYS A 477 77.30 -36.92 83.38
CA LYS A 477 76.03 -37.66 83.40
C LYS A 477 75.11 -37.13 82.31
N ASP A 478 74.40 -38.01 81.62
CA ASP A 478 73.32 -37.68 80.67
C ASP A 478 73.75 -36.94 79.38
N ILE A 479 75.04 -36.62 79.18
CA ILE A 479 75.55 -36.02 77.92
C ILE A 479 75.19 -36.88 76.69
N ASP A 480 75.32 -38.20 76.81
CA ASP A 480 74.94 -39.13 75.75
C ASP A 480 73.44 -39.07 75.44
N GLU A 481 72.61 -38.90 76.47
CA GLU A 481 71.16 -38.75 76.32
C GLU A 481 70.79 -37.41 75.65
N TYR A 482 71.43 -36.31 76.05
CA TYR A 482 71.22 -35.00 75.41
C TYR A 482 71.69 -34.99 73.96
N ALA A 483 72.85 -35.58 73.65
CA ALA A 483 73.32 -35.72 72.28
C ALA A 483 72.35 -36.56 71.44
N LYS A 484 71.85 -37.68 71.99
CA LYS A 484 70.82 -38.50 71.34
C LYS A 484 69.52 -37.73 71.11
N ASN A 485 69.08 -36.92 72.06
CA ASN A 485 67.87 -36.11 71.94
C ASN A 485 68.01 -34.97 70.92
N ILE A 486 69.18 -34.34 70.81
CA ILE A 486 69.50 -33.37 69.74
C ILE A 486 69.45 -34.04 68.37
N ILE A 487 70.10 -35.21 68.23
CA ILE A 487 70.11 -35.96 66.97
C ILE A 487 68.68 -36.38 66.59
N THR A 488 67.90 -36.88 67.55
CA THR A 488 66.52 -37.31 67.33
C THR A 488 65.62 -36.14 66.94
N SER A 489 65.74 -35.00 67.62
CA SER A 489 64.98 -33.79 67.31
C SER A 489 65.37 -33.20 65.95
N SER A 490 66.66 -33.21 65.59
CA SER A 490 67.17 -32.74 64.31
C SER A 490 66.71 -33.62 63.14
N LYS A 491 66.75 -34.96 63.33
CA LYS A 491 66.21 -35.91 62.35
C LYS A 491 64.71 -35.71 62.14
N SER A 492 63.96 -35.47 63.22
CA SER A 492 62.51 -35.19 63.15
C SER A 492 62.20 -33.89 62.41
N ALA A 493 62.98 -32.82 62.63
CA ALA A 493 62.84 -31.57 61.88
C ALA A 493 63.16 -31.73 60.38
N LEU A 494 64.21 -32.49 60.05
CA LEU A 494 64.59 -32.79 58.66
C LEU A 494 63.53 -33.61 57.92
N GLU A 495 62.92 -34.57 58.61
CA GLU A 495 61.81 -35.36 58.08
C GLU A 495 60.58 -34.49 57.82
N LEU A 496 60.22 -33.61 58.76
CA LEU A 496 59.12 -32.66 58.61
C LEU A 496 59.35 -31.71 57.41
N LEU A 497 60.58 -31.18 57.27
CA LEU A 497 60.95 -30.30 56.16
C LEU A 497 60.89 -31.02 54.81
N SER A 498 61.33 -32.28 54.78
CA SER A 498 61.27 -33.10 53.57
C SER A 498 59.83 -33.40 53.17
N ASN A 499 58.97 -33.81 54.12
CA ASN A 499 57.54 -34.02 53.88
C ASN A 499 56.84 -32.74 53.39
N LEU A 500 57.19 -31.58 53.96
CA LEU A 500 56.71 -30.28 53.52
C LEU A 500 57.13 -29.93 52.08
N LEU A 501 58.40 -30.16 51.73
CA LEU A 501 58.92 -29.92 50.39
C LEU A 501 58.22 -30.81 49.35
N TYR A 502 57.99 -32.08 49.68
CA TYR A 502 57.27 -33.01 48.82
C TYR A 502 55.82 -32.56 48.62
N TRP A 503 55.13 -32.16 49.69
CA TRP A 503 53.77 -31.64 49.60
C TRP A 503 53.70 -30.35 48.76
N ALA A 504 54.57 -29.37 48.99
CA ALA A 504 54.59 -28.11 48.24
C ALA A 504 54.88 -28.32 46.74
N LYS A 505 55.74 -29.29 46.40
CA LYS A 505 55.98 -29.71 45.01
C LYS A 505 54.76 -30.39 44.40
N SER A 506 54.00 -31.15 45.18
CA SER A 506 52.76 -31.78 44.73
C SER A 506 51.68 -30.73 44.41
N GLN A 507 51.48 -29.75 45.31
CA GLN A 507 50.49 -28.68 45.15
C GLN A 507 50.80 -27.69 44.03
N SER A 508 52.08 -27.44 43.74
CA SER A 508 52.50 -26.54 42.65
C SER A 508 52.49 -27.19 41.27
N GLY A 509 52.18 -28.49 41.17
CA GLY A 509 52.22 -29.24 39.91
C GLY A 509 53.63 -29.45 39.33
N ARG A 510 54.68 -29.07 40.07
CA ARG A 510 56.09 -29.09 39.64
C ARG A 510 56.81 -30.40 39.94
N MET A 511 56.11 -31.42 40.42
CA MET A 511 56.66 -32.74 40.66
C MET A 511 56.57 -33.56 39.37
N GLU A 512 57.70 -33.97 38.80
CA GLU A 512 57.74 -34.93 37.69
C GLU A 512 57.06 -36.23 38.15
N PHE A 513 55.95 -36.58 37.49
CA PHE A 513 55.16 -37.76 37.77
C PHE A 513 55.32 -38.74 36.62
N LYS A 514 55.89 -39.92 36.88
CA LYS A 514 56.18 -40.91 35.85
C LYS A 514 55.71 -42.29 36.27
N LEU A 515 54.63 -42.77 35.64
CA LEU A 515 54.14 -44.13 35.83
C LEU A 515 55.09 -45.14 35.17
N GLU A 516 55.62 -46.07 35.96
CA GLU A 516 56.46 -47.17 35.47
C GLU A 516 56.06 -48.52 36.06
N LYS A 517 56.65 -49.61 35.54
CA LYS A 517 56.44 -50.97 36.05
C LYS A 517 57.26 -51.16 37.32
N VAL A 518 56.61 -51.20 38.48
CA VAL A 518 57.30 -51.33 39.77
C VAL A 518 57.09 -52.74 40.33
N ASN A 519 58.17 -53.45 40.62
CA ASN A 519 58.13 -54.72 41.34
C ASN A 519 57.89 -54.45 42.83
N LEU A 520 56.75 -54.91 43.37
CA LEU A 520 56.40 -54.67 44.77
C LEU A 520 57.28 -55.45 45.75
N TYR A 521 57.81 -56.60 45.35
CA TYR A 521 58.72 -57.37 46.20
C TYR A 521 60.03 -56.62 46.44
N ASP A 522 60.63 -56.09 45.36
CA ASP A 522 61.93 -55.42 45.41
C ASP A 522 61.86 -54.13 46.22
N ILE A 523 60.87 -53.27 45.93
CA ILE A 523 60.70 -51.99 46.63
C ILE A 523 60.36 -52.17 48.12
N VAL A 524 59.60 -53.20 48.48
CA VAL A 524 59.31 -53.51 49.90
C VAL A 524 60.56 -54.02 50.60
N ASN A 525 61.36 -54.87 49.97
CA ASN A 525 62.63 -55.33 50.55
C ASN A 525 63.64 -54.20 50.71
N GLU A 526 63.75 -53.29 49.75
CA GLU A 526 64.57 -52.08 49.88
C GLU A 526 64.21 -51.29 51.15
N ASN A 527 62.91 -51.12 51.42
CA ASN A 527 62.44 -50.40 52.61
C ASN A 527 62.57 -51.19 53.92
N ILE A 528 62.34 -52.51 53.90
CA ILE A 528 62.58 -53.37 55.06
C ILE A 528 64.05 -53.34 55.46
N ASN A 529 64.97 -53.41 54.48
CA ASN A 529 66.40 -53.34 54.73
C ASN A 529 66.78 -51.98 55.34
N LEU A 530 66.25 -50.88 54.79
CA LEU A 530 66.48 -49.53 55.31
C LEU A 530 66.00 -49.36 56.76
N LEU A 531 64.90 -50.01 57.13
CA LEU A 531 64.27 -49.88 58.45
C LEU A 531 64.63 -51.04 59.41
N SER A 532 65.53 -51.92 59.01
CA SER A 532 65.90 -53.12 59.76
C SER A 532 66.50 -52.79 61.12
N ASP A 533 67.42 -51.82 61.20
CA ASP A 533 68.03 -51.37 62.45
C ASP A 533 66.98 -50.84 63.45
N ALA A 534 66.01 -50.05 62.95
CA ALA A 534 64.94 -49.50 63.79
C ALA A 534 64.02 -50.62 64.33
N ALA A 535 63.69 -51.61 63.50
CA ALA A 535 62.91 -52.78 63.92
C ALA A 535 63.69 -53.67 64.90
N LEU A 536 64.99 -53.89 64.67
CA LEU A 536 65.87 -54.67 65.56
C LEU A 536 65.98 -54.04 66.95
N HIS A 537 66.10 -52.70 67.01
CA HIS A 537 66.13 -51.97 68.29
C HIS A 537 64.87 -52.22 69.14
N LYS A 538 63.70 -52.39 68.52
CA LYS A 538 62.42 -52.74 69.19
C LYS A 538 62.11 -54.24 69.21
N ARG A 539 63.00 -55.09 68.71
CA ARG A 539 62.78 -56.54 68.53
C ARG A 539 61.52 -56.87 67.72
N ILE A 540 61.17 -56.03 66.74
CA ILE A 540 60.00 -56.21 65.87
C ILE A 540 60.38 -57.12 64.70
N SER A 541 59.54 -58.12 64.42
CA SER A 541 59.70 -58.98 63.25
C SER A 541 59.12 -58.31 62.00
N LEU A 542 59.97 -57.94 61.04
CA LEU A 542 59.56 -57.48 59.70
C LEU A 542 59.47 -58.65 58.73
N LYS A 543 58.31 -58.85 58.09
CA LYS A 543 58.12 -59.93 57.11
C LYS A 543 57.56 -59.41 55.80
N ASN A 544 58.31 -59.65 54.72
CA ASN A 544 57.80 -59.53 53.35
C ASN A 544 57.14 -60.84 52.93
N LYS A 545 55.82 -60.85 52.74
CA LYS A 545 55.06 -62.01 52.24
C LYS A 545 54.66 -61.88 50.77
N ILE A 546 55.19 -60.88 50.07
CA ILE A 546 54.92 -60.65 48.64
C ILE A 546 55.69 -61.69 47.80
N THR A 547 55.10 -62.16 46.71
CA THR A 547 55.80 -62.97 45.72
C THR A 547 56.51 -62.10 44.69
N ASN A 548 57.68 -62.51 44.20
CA ASN A 548 58.51 -61.71 43.26
C ASN A 548 57.84 -61.36 41.92
N SER A 549 56.65 -61.90 41.64
CA SER A 549 55.86 -61.72 40.41
C SER A 549 54.82 -60.60 40.48
N VAL A 550 54.70 -59.86 41.58
CA VAL A 550 53.67 -58.83 41.74
C VAL A 550 54.19 -57.45 41.30
N TYR A 551 53.55 -56.88 40.27
CA TYR A 551 53.89 -55.56 39.71
C TYR A 551 52.73 -54.58 39.81
N ALA A 552 53.03 -53.32 40.17
CA ALA A 552 52.08 -52.21 40.14
C ALA A 552 52.51 -51.17 39.09
N LYS A 553 51.54 -50.46 38.52
CA LYS A 553 51.78 -49.28 37.69
C LYS A 553 51.75 -48.05 38.57
N ALA A 554 52.91 -47.50 38.89
CA ALA A 554 53.05 -46.37 39.79
C ALA A 554 54.34 -45.59 39.52
N ASP A 555 54.43 -44.38 40.05
CA ASP A 555 55.68 -43.64 40.21
C ASP A 555 56.48 -44.29 41.35
N LYS A 556 57.66 -44.82 41.01
CA LYS A 556 58.51 -45.56 41.96
C LYS A 556 58.93 -44.69 43.15
N SER A 557 59.22 -43.41 42.95
CA SER A 557 59.70 -42.52 44.02
C SER A 557 58.58 -42.18 45.01
N MET A 558 57.38 -41.91 44.51
CA MET A 558 56.19 -41.72 45.34
C MET A 558 55.85 -42.99 46.11
N LEU A 559 55.80 -44.14 45.43
CA LEU A 559 55.47 -45.41 46.06
C LEU A 559 56.52 -45.83 47.11
N ASN A 560 57.80 -45.58 46.84
CA ASN A 560 58.88 -45.81 47.81
C ASN A 560 58.66 -44.97 49.09
N THR A 561 58.21 -43.72 48.93
CA THR A 561 57.91 -42.83 50.07
C THR A 561 56.68 -43.29 50.84
N VAL A 562 55.64 -43.75 50.14
CA VAL A 562 54.44 -44.33 50.77
C VAL A 562 54.83 -45.55 51.61
N ILE A 563 55.53 -46.51 51.02
CA ILE A 563 55.92 -47.76 51.69
C ILE A 563 56.81 -47.46 52.90
N ARG A 564 57.81 -46.58 52.74
CA ARG A 564 58.67 -46.15 53.85
C ARG A 564 57.88 -45.56 55.00
N ASN A 565 56.94 -44.65 54.71
CA ASN A 565 56.12 -44.00 55.74
C ASN A 565 55.19 -44.99 56.44
N LEU A 566 54.55 -45.90 55.71
CA LEU A 566 53.67 -46.90 56.31
C LEU A 566 54.42 -47.92 57.17
N VAL A 567 55.55 -48.44 56.68
CA VAL A 567 56.37 -49.39 57.45
C VAL A 567 57.01 -48.70 58.67
N SER A 568 57.49 -47.47 58.52
CA SER A 568 58.00 -46.67 59.65
C SER A 568 56.92 -46.43 60.71
N ASN A 569 55.71 -46.03 60.32
CA ASN A 569 54.58 -45.88 61.23
C ASN A 569 54.24 -47.21 61.92
N SER A 570 54.24 -48.32 61.18
CA SER A 570 53.95 -49.64 61.72
C SER A 570 54.97 -50.04 62.79
N ILE A 571 56.28 -49.84 62.55
CA ILE A 571 57.34 -50.10 63.54
C ILE A 571 57.16 -49.21 64.77
N LYS A 572 56.89 -47.92 64.54
CA LYS A 572 56.75 -46.91 65.58
C LYS A 572 55.60 -47.20 66.56
N PHE A 573 54.45 -47.65 66.05
CA PHE A 573 53.26 -47.89 66.87
C PHE A 573 53.11 -49.35 67.33
N THR A 574 54.07 -50.19 67.00
CA THR A 574 54.15 -51.58 67.50
C THR A 574 54.94 -51.66 68.80
N ARG A 575 54.46 -52.49 69.75
CA ARG A 575 55.15 -52.74 71.04
C ARG A 575 56.37 -53.64 70.81
N GLU A 576 57.30 -53.69 71.78
CA GLU A 576 58.46 -54.58 71.69
C GLU A 576 58.05 -56.05 71.50
N ASN A 577 58.81 -56.80 70.71
CA ASN A 577 58.53 -58.19 70.31
C ASN A 577 57.28 -58.38 69.43
N GLY A 578 56.72 -57.30 68.88
CA GLY A 578 55.63 -57.36 67.91
C GLY A 578 56.08 -57.74 66.49
N TYR A 579 55.18 -57.62 65.53
CA TYR A 579 55.45 -57.91 64.12
C TYR A 579 54.80 -56.89 63.20
N VAL A 580 55.41 -56.73 62.03
CA VAL A 580 54.84 -56.00 60.89
C VAL A 580 54.97 -56.90 59.66
N GLU A 581 53.84 -57.16 59.01
CA GLU A 581 53.75 -57.99 57.80
C GLU A 581 53.31 -57.14 56.62
N ILE A 582 54.05 -57.25 55.52
CA ILE A 582 53.70 -56.62 54.26
C ILE A 582 53.30 -57.71 53.27
N ASN A 583 52.10 -57.60 52.72
CA ASN A 583 51.54 -58.56 51.79
C ASN A 583 50.99 -57.84 50.56
N ALA A 584 50.97 -58.51 49.41
CA ALA A 584 50.39 -57.94 48.21
C ALA A 584 49.72 -59.04 47.39
N LYS A 585 48.51 -58.76 46.91
CA LYS A 585 47.74 -59.67 46.10
C LYS A 585 47.11 -58.95 44.92
N GLN A 586 47.27 -59.51 43.73
CA GLN A 586 46.52 -59.07 42.57
C GLN A 586 45.06 -59.50 42.68
N THR A 587 44.13 -58.55 42.53
CA THR A 587 42.69 -58.76 42.52
C THR A 587 42.10 -58.02 41.32
N GLY A 588 41.75 -58.77 40.26
CA GLY A 588 41.26 -58.18 39.01
C GLY A 588 42.32 -57.32 38.30
N ASP A 589 41.96 -56.06 38.04
CA ASP A 589 42.76 -55.02 37.39
C ASP A 589 43.64 -54.22 38.38
N LYS A 590 43.65 -54.60 39.66
CA LYS A 590 44.37 -53.89 40.72
C LYS A 590 45.26 -54.83 41.50
N VAL A 591 46.28 -54.25 42.12
CA VAL A 591 47.09 -54.88 43.16
C VAL A 591 46.73 -54.25 44.49
N ILE A 592 46.40 -55.09 45.47
CA ILE A 592 46.14 -54.69 46.85
C ILE A 592 47.40 -54.97 47.65
N LEU A 593 48.06 -53.90 48.12
CA LEU A 593 49.19 -53.94 49.04
C LEU A 593 48.67 -53.66 50.45
N SER A 594 48.96 -54.55 51.40
CA SER A 594 48.60 -54.41 52.81
C SER A 594 49.86 -54.30 53.66
N VAL A 595 49.92 -53.31 54.55
CA VAL A 595 50.91 -53.21 55.63
C VAL A 595 50.15 -53.40 56.94
N SER A 596 50.41 -54.50 57.65
CA SER A 596 49.70 -54.87 58.87
C SER A 596 50.65 -55.01 60.05
N ASP A 597 50.27 -54.47 61.20
CA ASP A 597 50.98 -54.57 62.46
C ASP A 597 50.07 -55.08 63.58
N ASN A 598 50.68 -55.61 64.65
CA ASN A 598 49.99 -55.96 65.90
C ASN A 598 50.21 -54.91 67.01
N GLY A 599 50.33 -53.64 66.61
CA GLY A 599 50.60 -52.53 67.51
C GLY A 599 49.38 -52.07 68.31
N ILE A 600 49.46 -50.83 68.80
CA ILE A 600 48.45 -50.27 69.72
C ILE A 600 47.08 -50.00 69.05
N GLY A 601 47.01 -50.00 67.72
CA GLY A 601 45.79 -49.64 66.98
C GLY A 601 45.34 -48.18 67.21
N MET A 602 44.20 -47.81 66.61
CA MET A 602 43.61 -46.47 66.68
C MET A 602 42.20 -46.52 67.30
N ASP A 603 41.85 -45.51 68.10
CA ASP A 603 40.47 -45.25 68.52
C ASP A 603 39.63 -44.71 67.33
N PRO A 604 38.29 -44.89 67.32
CA PRO A 604 37.43 -44.44 66.21
C PRO A 604 37.54 -42.96 65.88
N GLU A 605 37.73 -42.11 66.89
CA GLU A 605 37.93 -40.67 66.71
C GLU A 605 39.21 -40.38 65.92
N ILE A 606 40.33 -41.01 66.30
CA ILE A 606 41.63 -40.88 65.63
C ILE A 606 41.60 -41.48 64.22
N LEU A 607 40.94 -42.62 64.05
CA LEU A 607 40.79 -43.28 62.75
C LEU A 607 40.01 -42.41 61.76
N SER A 608 38.95 -41.73 62.20
CA SER A 608 38.14 -40.84 61.35
C SER A 608 38.91 -39.64 60.81
N GLY A 609 39.94 -39.20 61.54
CA GLY A 609 40.79 -38.08 61.19
C GLY A 609 42.19 -38.46 60.72
N ALA A 610 42.51 -39.74 60.50
CA ALA A 610 43.86 -40.23 60.22
C ALA A 610 44.53 -39.65 58.96
N PHE A 611 43.73 -39.15 58.01
CA PHE A 611 44.19 -38.46 56.79
C PHE A 611 44.03 -36.93 56.84
N SER A 612 43.54 -36.37 57.95
CA SER A 612 43.31 -34.94 58.14
C SER A 612 44.51 -34.23 58.76
N LEU A 613 44.56 -32.90 58.59
CA LEU A 613 45.59 -32.04 59.19
C LEU A 613 45.32 -31.67 60.66
N ASP A 614 44.21 -32.12 61.24
CA ASP A 614 43.80 -31.71 62.58
C ASP A 614 44.66 -32.38 63.67
N ARG A 615 45.03 -31.59 64.68
CA ARG A 615 46.06 -31.94 65.67
C ARG A 615 45.63 -33.01 66.67
N ASP A 616 44.32 -33.15 66.88
CA ASP A 616 43.75 -34.03 67.91
C ASP A 616 43.98 -35.52 67.60
N ASN A 617 44.48 -35.84 66.40
CA ASN A 617 44.74 -37.21 65.93
C ASN A 617 46.21 -37.68 66.11
N ARG A 618 47.05 -36.93 66.84
CA ARG A 618 48.48 -37.26 67.00
C ARG A 618 48.72 -38.12 68.24
N GLN A 619 49.40 -39.26 68.04
CA GLN A 619 49.90 -40.11 69.12
C GLN A 619 51.42 -40.25 69.02
N SER A 620 52.10 -40.23 70.16
CA SER A 620 53.53 -40.61 70.25
C SER A 620 53.68 -42.10 69.98
N GLY A 621 54.82 -42.49 69.41
CA GLY A 621 55.14 -43.91 69.23
C GLY A 621 55.25 -44.65 70.56
N THR A 622 55.22 -45.99 70.52
CA THR A 622 55.24 -46.83 71.74
C THR A 622 56.52 -46.70 72.55
N ALA A 623 57.60 -46.15 71.98
CA ALA A 623 58.85 -45.84 72.67
C ALA A 623 59.13 -44.33 72.72
N GLY A 624 58.09 -43.49 72.57
CA GLY A 624 58.19 -42.03 72.67
C GLY A 624 58.57 -41.34 71.35
N GLU A 625 58.52 -42.01 70.21
CA GLU A 625 58.94 -41.42 68.95
C GLU A 625 57.98 -40.30 68.49
N PRO A 626 58.51 -39.13 68.04
CA PRO A 626 57.69 -37.98 67.67
C PRO A 626 56.86 -38.25 66.41
N SER A 627 55.59 -37.82 66.40
CA SER A 627 54.69 -37.93 65.24
C SER A 627 54.43 -36.58 64.61
N THR A 628 54.74 -36.45 63.31
CA THR A 628 54.52 -35.21 62.56
C THR A 628 53.08 -35.08 62.05
N GLY A 629 52.32 -36.18 61.97
CA GLY A 629 50.95 -36.21 61.45
C GLY A 629 50.83 -36.03 59.92
N LEU A 630 51.89 -35.62 59.23
CA LEU A 630 51.87 -35.37 57.77
C LEU A 630 52.07 -36.63 56.92
N GLY A 631 52.64 -37.70 57.49
CA GLY A 631 53.03 -38.89 56.73
C GLY A 631 51.86 -39.61 56.05
N LEU A 632 50.74 -39.80 56.75
CA LEU A 632 49.56 -40.49 56.19
C LEU A 632 48.80 -39.65 55.15
N MET A 633 48.73 -38.33 55.36
CA MET A 633 48.19 -37.40 54.36
C MET A 633 49.00 -37.44 53.07
N LEU A 634 50.34 -37.42 53.16
CA LEU A 634 51.22 -37.54 52.01
C LEU A 634 51.03 -38.90 51.32
N CYS A 635 50.87 -39.98 52.10
CA CYS A 635 50.57 -41.29 51.53
C CYS A 635 49.26 -41.27 50.72
N LYS A 636 48.20 -40.63 51.23
CA LYS A 636 46.93 -40.49 50.52
C LYS A 636 47.08 -39.73 49.21
N GLU A 637 47.70 -38.55 49.25
CA GLU A 637 47.91 -37.73 48.05
C GLU A 637 48.73 -38.46 46.98
N PHE A 638 49.79 -39.16 47.38
CA PHE A 638 50.62 -39.93 46.45
C PHE A 638 49.90 -41.15 45.89
N ILE A 639 49.13 -41.87 46.69
CA ILE A 639 48.36 -43.01 46.20
C ILE A 639 47.24 -42.56 45.26
N GLU A 640 46.51 -41.49 45.58
CA GLU A 640 45.48 -40.92 44.71
C GLU A 640 46.07 -40.41 43.38
N LYS A 641 47.23 -39.75 43.43
CA LYS A 641 47.96 -39.32 42.21
C LYS A 641 48.42 -40.49 41.34
N ASN A 642 48.70 -41.64 41.95
CA ASN A 642 48.98 -42.91 41.25
C ASN A 642 47.70 -43.63 40.76
N GLY A 643 46.53 -43.01 40.87
CA GLY A 643 45.24 -43.61 40.47
C GLY A 643 44.77 -44.71 41.42
N GLY A 644 45.31 -44.74 42.64
CA GLY A 644 45.01 -45.71 43.67
C GLY A 644 44.06 -45.19 44.77
N ILE A 645 43.78 -46.04 45.74
CA ILE A 645 42.98 -45.73 46.93
C ILE A 645 43.73 -46.26 48.15
N ILE A 646 43.74 -45.51 49.24
CA ILE A 646 44.29 -45.94 50.53
C ILE A 646 43.19 -45.98 51.59
N ASN A 647 43.12 -47.06 52.35
CA ASN A 647 42.18 -47.26 53.46
C ASN A 647 42.93 -47.77 54.69
N ILE A 648 42.41 -47.48 55.89
CA ILE A 648 42.98 -47.92 57.16
C ILE A 648 41.92 -48.70 57.92
N ASN A 649 42.24 -49.93 58.27
CA ASN A 649 41.48 -50.76 59.18
C ASN A 649 42.27 -50.87 60.48
N SER A 650 41.78 -50.29 61.58
CA SER A 650 42.47 -50.33 62.86
C SER A 650 41.49 -50.56 63.99
N LYS A 651 41.92 -51.30 65.01
CA LYS A 651 41.17 -51.43 66.26
C LYS A 651 42.15 -51.33 67.41
N LYS A 652 41.83 -50.46 68.37
CA LYS A 652 42.62 -50.26 69.59
C LYS A 652 43.00 -51.58 70.25
N ASP A 653 44.28 -51.66 70.62
CA ASP A 653 45.00 -52.79 71.21
C ASP A 653 45.08 -54.07 70.37
N LEU A 654 44.61 -54.05 69.11
CA LEU A 654 44.67 -55.19 68.20
C LEU A 654 45.58 -54.97 66.98
N GLY A 655 45.99 -53.73 66.72
CA GLY A 655 46.87 -53.37 65.61
C GLY A 655 46.18 -52.60 64.49
N THR A 656 46.94 -52.36 63.42
CA THR A 656 46.50 -51.59 62.25
C THR A 656 46.84 -52.34 60.97
N GLU A 657 45.95 -52.25 59.99
CA GLU A 657 46.17 -52.67 58.60
C GLU A 657 45.88 -51.50 57.67
N VAL A 658 46.88 -51.10 56.89
CA VAL A 658 46.75 -50.10 55.84
C VAL A 658 46.68 -50.80 54.49
N LEU A 659 45.58 -50.59 53.77
CA LEU A 659 45.29 -51.19 52.47
C LEU A 659 45.46 -50.15 51.37
N ILE A 660 46.32 -50.44 50.41
CA ILE A 660 46.54 -49.63 49.22
C ILE A 660 46.10 -50.43 47.99
N SER A 661 45.21 -49.86 47.19
CA SER A 661 44.90 -50.39 45.85
C SER A 661 45.63 -49.58 44.78
N LEU A 662 46.40 -50.23 43.92
CA LEU A 662 47.06 -49.60 42.76
C LEU A 662 46.66 -50.31 41.46
N PRO A 663 46.63 -49.61 40.31
CA PRO A 663 46.43 -50.25 39.02
C PRO A 663 47.54 -51.28 38.73
N ILE A 664 47.18 -52.42 38.13
CA ILE A 664 48.20 -53.36 37.65
C ILE A 664 48.96 -52.78 36.45
N TYR A 665 50.25 -53.10 36.36
CA TYR A 665 50.99 -52.90 35.13
C TYR A 665 50.72 -54.10 34.21
N SER A 666 49.78 -53.94 33.28
CA SER A 666 49.46 -54.92 32.22
C SER A 666 50.62 -55.11 31.25
#